data_AF-A0A1Y3BJZ0-F1
#
_entry.id   AF-A0A1Y3BJZ0-F1
#
_cell.length_a   1.000
_cell.length_b   1.000
_cell.length_c   1.000
_cell.angle_alpha   90.00
_cell.angle_beta   90.00
_cell.angle_gamma   90.00
#
_symmetry.space_group_name_H-M   'P 1'
#
loop_
_entity.id
_entity.type
_entity.pdbx_description
1 polymer ?
#
loop_
_entity_poly.entity_id
_entity_poly.type
_entity_poly.pdbx_seq_one_letter_code
_entity_poly.pdbx_strand_id
1 'polypeptide(L)'
;TNDPNNRYDGKTWPNEAIFEVTKLIKERINKLSLRVTSTIIEDITIQNENNRKQTNRKLIVISAHPEQQKASARIKSILSDKYDVWCSNDFKDFVGTKMNKDINPSYKNRFDQDLTTISEENSTITRPTQDYARHIAESCKQRPKSVPNHDRLEIKKKELNRVFSYGETTHHSSFSPDKLDHLQCFQRKVSQSSLVIILSSEQYFKSKTSEEHVYYCGQRLATIHVQYDDSPSPVWFTKLTSHEHPLKFKSSTFEEDLLTRISRTLDPDCKEIKYYDDQRIKYLADMMKKNMPDQETCVFVFGSTNTDNLDQRTNQICQEIGKELAKLVKNINIITNGTYGAGDIVAHTFYYERFTNQTRKSTGSVFHIVPERQDDLDVTPKKVSYGQTIFLGQSTRERDSVIARMLDTALLIGGDKGKLEKKSKIEEFIWNDHFVIPIKSTGGAAGGEFEVPKKMFTCPIGVDEKRWNVLSQTDATPREVAKAVVDIIFQLKKAIYNHASSRQKVDNAVTKSSSDRQVKRRLANRKKLNTGSMNSNVSKTDNNHEMNNIVTIFRNNNNNDDHHNNHQYFNHDESSLQSTSTMEQRSLPLWSYCPSEDSSNLSNSSDSGDLNSTVGGHNNKMNPIRRLFQQFRTHFQRKNLN
;
A
#
# COMPACT_ATOMS: atom_id res chain seq x y z
N THR A 1 10.78 26.43 55.47
CA THR A 1 11.63 27.41 54.77
C THR A 1 11.41 28.78 55.36
N ASN A 2 12.23 29.18 56.33
CA ASN A 2 12.32 30.54 56.88
C ASN A 2 13.80 30.81 57.22
N ASP A 3 14.67 30.63 56.22
CA ASP A 3 16.07 31.01 56.33
C ASP A 3 16.33 32.17 55.35
N PRO A 4 16.56 33.40 55.83
CA PRO A 4 16.69 34.59 55.00
C PRO A 4 17.97 34.63 54.17
N ASN A 5 18.89 33.68 54.33
CA ASN A 5 20.14 33.61 53.55
C ASN A 5 20.07 32.70 52.32
N ASN A 6 18.94 32.05 52.05
CA ASN A 6 18.82 31.15 50.90
C ASN A 6 18.13 31.85 49.71
N ARG A 7 18.85 32.76 49.05
CA ARG A 7 18.45 33.29 47.73
C ARG A 7 18.63 32.18 46.69
N TYR A 8 17.54 31.47 46.44
CA TYR A 8 17.41 30.46 45.39
C TYR A 8 17.55 31.15 44.02
N ASP A 9 18.67 30.94 43.31
CA ASP A 9 18.79 31.36 41.92
C ASP A 9 17.97 30.37 41.07
N GLY A 10 16.87 30.84 40.49
CA GLY A 10 15.86 29.97 39.87
C GLY A 10 16.29 29.23 38.59
N LYS A 11 17.50 28.67 38.51
CA LYS A 11 18.03 28.09 37.26
C LYS A 11 18.19 26.58 37.25
N THR A 12 18.32 25.88 38.38
CA THR A 12 18.37 24.41 38.36
C THR A 12 17.95 23.81 39.69
N TRP A 13 16.92 22.95 39.68
CA TRP A 13 16.61 22.12 40.84
C TRP A 13 17.71 21.06 41.00
N PRO A 14 18.17 20.76 42.23
CA PRO A 14 19.04 19.61 42.47
C PRO A 14 18.40 18.33 41.93
N ASN A 15 19.21 17.44 41.33
CA ASN A 15 18.71 16.21 40.72
C ASN A 15 17.93 15.34 41.72
N GLU A 16 18.31 15.36 43.00
CA GLU A 16 17.60 14.68 44.09
C GLU A 16 16.18 15.24 44.29
N ALA A 17 16.01 16.56 44.22
CA ALA A 17 14.71 17.21 44.34
C ALA A 17 13.80 16.93 43.14
N ILE A 18 14.38 16.84 41.93
CA ILE A 18 13.65 16.45 40.71
C ILE A 18 13.15 14.99 40.85
N PHE A 19 13.99 14.10 41.38
CA PHE A 19 13.63 12.70 41.58
C PHE A 19 12.51 12.52 42.61
N GLU A 20 12.61 13.21 43.75
CA GLU A 20 11.59 13.26 44.81
C GLU A 20 10.23 13.77 44.28
N VAL A 21 10.24 14.89 43.54
CA VAL A 21 9.00 15.43 42.95
C VAL A 21 8.41 14.48 41.90
N THR A 22 9.25 13.87 41.08
CA THR A 22 8.79 12.90 40.06
C THR A 22 8.14 11.68 40.72
N LYS A 23 8.72 11.18 41.82
CA LYS A 23 8.16 10.08 42.62
C LYS A 23 6.80 10.46 43.21
N LEU A 24 6.68 11.64 43.81
CA LEU A 24 5.42 12.15 44.38
C LEU A 24 4.33 12.36 43.32
N ILE A 25 4.69 12.86 42.13
CA ILE A 25 3.75 13.01 41.00
C ILE A 25 3.25 11.64 40.56
N LYS A 26 4.14 10.65 40.42
CA LYS A 26 3.77 9.29 40.00
C LYS A 26 2.85 8.62 41.02
N GLU A 27 3.12 8.79 42.31
CA GLU A 27 2.29 8.27 43.39
C GLU A 27 0.92 8.96 43.45
N ARG A 28 0.86 10.28 43.22
CA ARG A 28 -0.38 11.06 43.12
C ARG A 28 -1.23 10.64 41.92
N ILE A 29 -0.61 10.42 40.75
CA ILE A 29 -1.30 9.94 39.54
C ILE A 29 -1.87 8.54 39.77
N ASN A 30 -1.13 7.63 40.38
CA ASN A 30 -1.62 6.29 40.70
C ASN A 30 -2.81 6.35 41.69
N LYS A 31 -2.72 7.21 42.71
CA LYS A 31 -3.79 7.39 43.70
C LYS A 31 -5.05 8.02 43.12
N LEU A 32 -4.90 8.93 42.14
CA LEU A 32 -6.03 9.52 41.41
C LEU A 32 -6.61 8.54 40.38
N SER A 33 -5.78 7.77 39.69
CA SER A 33 -6.21 6.74 38.74
C SER A 33 -7.05 5.66 39.43
N LEU A 34 -6.65 5.22 40.63
CA LEU A 34 -7.40 4.25 41.44
C LEU A 34 -8.73 4.79 41.95
N ARG A 35 -8.83 6.09 42.28
CA ARG A 35 -10.09 6.71 42.72
C ARG A 35 -11.06 6.96 41.58
N VAL A 36 -10.56 7.36 40.42
CA VAL A 36 -11.38 7.58 39.21
C VAL A 36 -11.90 6.26 38.65
N THR A 37 -11.14 5.17 38.75
CA THR A 37 -11.63 3.84 38.36
C THR A 37 -12.63 3.27 39.37
N SER A 38 -12.44 3.45 40.69
CA SER A 38 -13.38 2.90 41.67
C SER A 38 -14.76 3.56 41.65
N THR A 39 -14.84 4.89 41.48
CA THR A 39 -16.15 5.59 41.44
C THR A 39 -16.89 5.48 40.12
N ILE A 40 -16.18 5.30 39.00
CA ILE A 40 -16.81 5.11 37.68
C ILE A 40 -17.28 3.65 37.50
N ILE A 41 -16.62 2.68 38.16
CA ILE A 41 -16.99 1.27 38.05
C ILE A 41 -18.24 0.96 38.87
N GLU A 42 -18.43 1.50 40.08
CA GLU A 42 -19.60 1.17 40.91
C GLU A 42 -20.93 1.73 40.35
N ASP A 43 -20.94 2.95 39.80
CA ASP A 43 -22.16 3.55 39.25
C ASP A 43 -22.54 3.05 37.83
N ILE A 44 -21.57 2.55 37.05
CA ILE A 44 -21.84 1.97 35.71
C ILE A 44 -22.27 0.50 35.80
N THR A 45 -21.90 -0.21 36.86
CA THR A 45 -22.14 -1.66 36.96
C THR A 45 -23.60 -1.97 37.32
N ILE A 46 -24.26 -1.15 38.14
CA ILE A 46 -25.61 -1.47 38.64
C ILE A 46 -26.74 -1.15 37.62
N GLN A 47 -26.51 -0.28 36.63
CA GLN A 47 -27.52 0.02 35.59
C GLN A 47 -27.33 -0.69 34.24
N ASN A 48 -26.20 -1.37 34.00
CA ASN A 48 -25.92 -2.03 32.71
C ASN A 48 -26.14 -3.55 32.68
N GLU A 49 -26.29 -4.24 33.82
CA GLU A 49 -26.34 -5.70 33.85
C GLU A 49 -27.60 -6.31 33.20
N ASN A 50 -28.71 -5.56 33.13
CA ASN A 50 -29.95 -6.07 32.52
C ASN A 50 -30.07 -5.81 30.99
N ASN A 51 -29.18 -4.99 30.39
CA ASN A 51 -29.18 -4.73 28.94
C ASN A 51 -27.87 -5.13 28.21
N ARG A 52 -26.83 -5.62 28.92
CA ARG A 52 -25.53 -6.02 28.35
C ARG A 52 -25.32 -7.54 28.16
N LYS A 53 -26.38 -8.33 28.05
CA LYS A 53 -26.25 -9.71 27.51
C LYS A 53 -26.23 -9.78 25.98
N GLN A 54 -26.08 -8.65 25.29
CA GLN A 54 -25.47 -8.68 23.95
C GLN A 54 -23.99 -9.01 24.14
N THR A 55 -23.72 -10.31 24.23
CA THR A 55 -22.37 -10.88 24.19
C THR A 55 -21.61 -10.21 23.06
N ASN A 56 -20.46 -9.62 23.37
CA ASN A 56 -19.59 -8.91 22.43
C ASN A 56 -18.94 -9.93 21.47
N ARG A 57 -19.76 -10.59 20.65
CA ARG A 57 -19.36 -11.64 19.72
C ARG A 57 -18.58 -10.98 18.59
N LYS A 58 -17.39 -11.50 18.33
CA LYS A 58 -16.59 -11.07 17.18
C LYS A 58 -17.26 -11.57 15.90
N LEU A 59 -17.32 -10.72 14.88
CA LEU A 59 -17.82 -11.09 13.56
C LEU A 59 -16.74 -11.87 12.78
N ILE A 60 -17.12 -13.02 12.24
CA ILE A 60 -16.33 -13.84 11.31
C ILE A 60 -17.02 -13.80 9.94
N VAL A 61 -16.24 -13.50 8.89
CA VAL A 61 -16.72 -13.51 7.50
C VAL A 61 -16.25 -14.76 6.79
N ILE A 62 -17.15 -15.45 6.09
CA ILE A 62 -16.82 -16.60 5.24
C ILE A 62 -16.89 -16.16 3.77
N SER A 63 -15.75 -16.15 3.08
CA SER A 63 -15.70 -15.99 1.62
C SER A 63 -15.74 -17.38 0.97
N ALA A 64 -16.80 -17.65 0.22
CA ALA A 64 -17.02 -18.90 -0.47
C ALA A 64 -17.62 -18.65 -1.87
N HIS A 65 -17.33 -19.56 -2.80
CA HIS A 65 -17.97 -19.61 -4.11
C HIS A 65 -19.45 -20.02 -3.94
N PRO A 66 -20.38 -19.58 -4.82
CA PRO A 66 -21.79 -19.96 -4.74
C PRO A 66 -22.04 -21.48 -4.71
N GLU A 67 -21.23 -22.26 -5.43
CA GLU A 67 -21.34 -23.73 -5.43
C GLU A 67 -20.99 -24.37 -4.08
N GLN A 68 -20.25 -23.66 -3.22
CA GLN A 68 -19.84 -24.12 -1.91
C GLN A 68 -20.86 -23.77 -0.80
N GLN A 69 -22.09 -23.39 -1.15
CA GLN A 69 -23.12 -22.93 -0.20
C GLN A 69 -23.33 -23.90 0.97
N LYS A 70 -23.45 -25.22 0.69
CA LYS A 70 -23.62 -26.25 1.72
C LYS A 70 -22.45 -26.30 2.70
N ALA A 71 -21.22 -26.19 2.18
CA ALA A 71 -20.01 -26.21 2.97
C ALA A 71 -19.89 -24.95 3.84
N SER A 72 -20.16 -23.79 3.26
CA SER A 72 -20.19 -22.53 4.02
C SER A 72 -21.28 -22.51 5.10
N ALA A 73 -22.45 -23.11 4.86
CA ALA A 73 -23.51 -23.25 5.84
C ALA A 73 -23.11 -24.17 7.01
N ARG A 74 -22.37 -25.27 6.72
CA ARG A 74 -21.81 -26.13 7.77
C ARG A 74 -20.81 -25.38 8.65
N ILE A 75 -19.87 -24.64 8.05
CA ILE A 75 -18.91 -23.80 8.80
C ILE A 75 -19.67 -22.76 9.64
N LYS A 76 -20.67 -22.11 9.05
CA LYS A 76 -21.52 -21.14 9.76
C LYS A 76 -22.20 -21.77 10.98
N SER A 77 -22.75 -22.98 10.86
CA SER A 77 -23.36 -23.71 11.96
C SER A 77 -22.37 -24.00 13.10
N ILE A 78 -21.15 -24.46 12.77
CA ILE A 78 -20.09 -24.74 13.76
C ILE A 78 -19.75 -23.49 14.58
N LEU A 79 -19.79 -22.31 13.95
CA LEU A 79 -19.31 -21.06 14.56
C LEU A 79 -20.41 -20.23 15.24
N SER A 80 -21.68 -20.47 14.92
CA SER A 80 -22.81 -19.62 15.35
C SER A 80 -23.04 -19.57 16.87
N ASP A 81 -22.56 -20.58 17.60
CA ASP A 81 -22.69 -20.63 19.05
C ASP A 81 -21.81 -19.58 19.75
N LYS A 82 -20.62 -19.30 19.19
CA LYS A 82 -19.58 -18.47 19.81
C LYS A 82 -19.36 -17.13 19.10
N TYR A 83 -19.67 -17.05 17.81
CA TYR A 83 -19.34 -15.90 16.97
C TYR A 83 -20.55 -15.43 16.17
N ASP A 84 -20.51 -14.16 15.76
CA ASP A 84 -21.41 -13.68 14.71
C ASP A 84 -20.81 -14.07 13.37
N VAL A 85 -21.58 -14.69 12.48
CA VAL A 85 -21.04 -15.25 11.24
C VAL A 85 -21.82 -14.76 10.03
N TRP A 86 -21.11 -14.21 9.05
CA TRP A 86 -21.68 -13.77 7.78
C TRP A 86 -20.98 -14.46 6.61
N CYS A 87 -21.71 -14.90 5.60
CA CYS A 87 -21.16 -15.54 4.40
C CYS A 87 -21.44 -14.72 3.14
N SER A 88 -20.47 -14.69 2.21
CA SER A 88 -20.65 -14.07 0.88
C SER A 88 -21.84 -14.63 0.10
N ASN A 89 -22.25 -15.86 0.40
CA ASN A 89 -23.39 -16.52 -0.23
C ASN A 89 -24.75 -16.10 0.36
N ASP A 90 -24.79 -15.44 1.53
CA ASP A 90 -26.03 -15.02 2.20
C ASP A 90 -26.76 -13.88 1.46
N PHE A 91 -26.13 -13.25 0.47
CA PHE A 91 -26.71 -12.08 -0.22
C PHE A 91 -27.95 -12.43 -1.08
N LYS A 92 -28.07 -13.69 -1.53
CA LYS A 92 -29.20 -14.13 -2.37
C LYS A 92 -30.56 -13.98 -1.68
N ASP A 93 -30.59 -13.97 -0.35
CA ASP A 93 -31.83 -13.88 0.42
C ASP A 93 -32.39 -12.45 0.52
N PHE A 94 -31.60 -11.42 0.21
CA PHE A 94 -32.02 -10.01 0.34
C PHE A 94 -32.72 -9.43 -0.89
N VAL A 95 -32.47 -9.98 -2.09
CA VAL A 95 -32.97 -9.41 -3.36
C VAL A 95 -34.19 -10.17 -3.92
N GLY A 96 -34.54 -11.34 -3.35
CA GLY A 96 -35.43 -12.31 -4.00
C GLY A 96 -36.90 -12.39 -3.54
N THR A 97 -37.36 -11.68 -2.51
CA THR A 97 -38.62 -12.09 -1.82
C THR A 97 -39.86 -11.24 -2.09
N LYS A 98 -39.97 -10.55 -3.24
CA LYS A 98 -41.23 -9.89 -3.68
C LYS A 98 -41.51 -9.90 -5.19
N MET A 99 -40.95 -10.84 -5.96
CA MET A 99 -41.42 -11.08 -7.33
C MET A 99 -42.22 -12.39 -7.36
N ASN A 100 -43.49 -12.26 -7.74
CA ASN A 100 -44.56 -13.26 -7.74
C ASN A 100 -44.11 -14.70 -8.04
N LYS A 101 -44.50 -15.62 -7.16
CA LYS A 101 -44.27 -17.08 -7.26
C LYS A 101 -45.27 -17.83 -8.15
N ASP A 102 -45.98 -17.15 -9.05
CA ASP A 102 -47.09 -17.75 -9.82
C ASP A 102 -46.78 -17.98 -11.31
N ILE A 103 -45.53 -18.30 -11.69
CA ILE A 103 -45.24 -18.76 -13.05
C ILE A 103 -44.27 -19.97 -13.05
N ASN A 104 -44.87 -21.14 -13.32
CA ASN A 104 -44.35 -22.40 -13.88
C ASN A 104 -42.93 -22.92 -13.55
N PRO A 105 -42.78 -24.19 -13.08
CA PRO A 105 -41.50 -24.80 -12.74
C PRO A 105 -40.81 -25.47 -13.95
N SER A 106 -40.44 -24.71 -14.98
CA SER A 106 -39.72 -25.26 -16.16
C SER A 106 -38.48 -24.48 -16.61
N TYR A 107 -37.95 -23.57 -15.79
CA TYR A 107 -36.66 -22.93 -16.05
C TYR A 107 -35.66 -23.28 -14.96
N LYS A 108 -34.86 -24.34 -15.20
CA LYS A 108 -33.62 -24.58 -14.46
C LYS A 108 -32.65 -23.40 -14.74
N ASN A 109 -32.13 -22.84 -13.64
CA ASN A 109 -30.93 -22.00 -13.51
C ASN A 109 -30.49 -21.16 -14.73
N ARG A 110 -30.93 -19.90 -14.77
CA ARG A 110 -30.39 -18.86 -15.65
C ARG A 110 -29.28 -18.01 -15.01
N PHE A 111 -28.78 -18.40 -13.84
CA PHE A 111 -27.69 -17.70 -13.14
C PHE A 111 -26.28 -18.29 -13.41
N ASP A 112 -26.21 -19.39 -14.18
CA ASP A 112 -24.94 -20.09 -14.52
C ASP A 112 -24.53 -19.93 -15.99
N GLN A 113 -25.07 -18.94 -16.72
CA GLN A 113 -24.48 -18.57 -18.00
C GLN A 113 -23.21 -17.75 -17.75
N ASP A 114 -22.11 -18.47 -17.57
CA ASP A 114 -20.82 -18.04 -18.08
C ASP A 114 -21.06 -17.55 -19.51
N LEU A 115 -20.95 -16.24 -19.71
CA LEU A 115 -20.86 -15.66 -21.04
C LEU A 115 -19.71 -16.39 -21.72
N THR A 116 -20.03 -17.19 -22.72
CA THR A 116 -19.07 -17.79 -23.64
C THR A 116 -18.08 -16.70 -24.02
N THR A 117 -16.79 -16.93 -23.73
CA THR A 117 -15.69 -16.18 -24.33
C THR A 117 -15.98 -16.04 -25.81
N ILE A 118 -16.13 -14.80 -26.27
CA ILE A 118 -16.21 -14.47 -27.68
C ILE A 118 -15.00 -15.11 -28.33
N SER A 119 -15.21 -16.07 -29.24
CA SER A 119 -14.12 -16.58 -30.07
C SER A 119 -13.59 -15.41 -30.88
N GLU A 120 -12.33 -15.06 -30.64
CA GLU A 120 -11.56 -14.12 -31.46
C GLU A 120 -11.31 -14.76 -32.83
N GLU A 121 -12.33 -14.84 -33.69
CA GLU A 121 -12.15 -15.07 -35.12
C GLU A 121 -13.40 -14.62 -35.86
N ASN A 122 -13.26 -13.49 -36.58
CA ASN A 122 -14.17 -12.95 -37.60
C ASN A 122 -15.58 -12.50 -37.15
N SER A 123 -15.67 -11.36 -36.45
CA SER A 123 -16.95 -10.64 -36.31
C SER A 123 -17.14 -9.61 -37.43
N THR A 124 -17.87 -10.01 -38.48
CA THR A 124 -18.63 -9.05 -39.28
C THR A 124 -19.82 -8.59 -38.44
N ILE A 125 -19.95 -7.27 -38.26
CA ILE A 125 -21.05 -6.63 -37.55
C ILE A 125 -22.38 -7.08 -38.17
N THR A 126 -23.23 -7.75 -37.40
CA THR A 126 -24.57 -8.15 -37.86
C THR A 126 -25.51 -6.93 -37.88
N ARG A 127 -26.31 -6.83 -38.96
CA ARG A 127 -27.29 -5.75 -39.21
C ARG A 127 -28.21 -5.37 -38.04
N PRO A 128 -28.68 -6.28 -37.15
CA PRO A 128 -29.58 -5.91 -36.05
C PRO A 128 -28.96 -4.92 -35.05
N THR A 129 -27.64 -4.97 -34.84
CA THR A 129 -26.92 -4.11 -33.90
C THR A 129 -26.74 -2.70 -34.47
N GLN A 130 -26.62 -2.57 -35.80
CA GLN A 130 -26.60 -1.28 -36.49
C GLN A 130 -27.97 -0.61 -36.48
N ASP A 131 -29.06 -1.38 -36.61
CA ASP A 131 -30.41 -0.83 -36.59
C ASP A 131 -30.81 -0.34 -35.19
N TYR A 132 -30.35 -1.01 -34.12
CA TYR A 132 -30.54 -0.53 -32.75
C TYR A 132 -29.77 0.77 -32.47
N ALA A 133 -28.53 0.89 -32.94
CA ALA A 133 -27.75 2.12 -32.84
C ALA A 133 -28.37 3.28 -33.66
N ARG A 134 -28.96 2.97 -34.81
CA ARG A 134 -29.67 3.95 -35.65
C ARG A 134 -30.97 4.43 -34.98
N HIS A 135 -31.70 3.54 -34.31
CA HIS A 135 -32.91 3.88 -33.55
C HIS A 135 -32.62 4.78 -32.33
N ILE A 136 -31.46 4.61 -31.68
CA ILE A 136 -30.99 5.51 -30.60
C ILE A 136 -30.63 6.89 -31.17
N ALA A 137 -29.98 6.93 -32.34
CA ALA A 137 -29.61 8.18 -33.00
C ALA A 137 -30.83 8.96 -33.54
N GLU A 138 -31.87 8.27 -33.99
CA GLU A 138 -33.10 8.87 -34.52
C GLU A 138 -34.03 9.35 -33.40
N SER A 139 -34.13 8.63 -32.28
CA SER A 139 -34.88 9.08 -31.10
C SER A 139 -34.27 10.32 -30.42
N CYS A 140 -32.97 10.60 -30.63
CA CYS A 140 -32.33 11.83 -30.16
C CYS A 140 -32.70 13.09 -30.97
N LYS A 141 -33.42 12.98 -32.11
CA LYS A 141 -33.76 14.13 -32.98
C LYS A 141 -35.03 14.88 -32.56
N GLN A 142 -35.81 14.39 -31.60
CA GLN A 142 -36.99 15.09 -31.10
C GLN A 142 -36.77 15.56 -29.65
N ARG A 143 -36.12 16.73 -29.50
CA ARG A 143 -35.95 17.37 -28.19
C ARG A 143 -36.91 18.58 -28.09
N PRO A 144 -37.68 18.72 -26.99
CA PRO A 144 -38.53 19.89 -26.74
C PRO A 144 -37.71 21.18 -26.69
N LYS A 145 -38.24 22.27 -27.27
CA LYS A 145 -37.60 23.60 -27.45
C LYS A 145 -37.35 24.40 -26.15
N SER A 146 -37.30 23.79 -24.98
CA SER A 146 -37.26 24.51 -23.70
C SER A 146 -36.05 24.20 -22.80
N VAL A 147 -34.91 23.79 -23.36
CA VAL A 147 -33.69 23.56 -22.58
C VAL A 147 -32.59 24.56 -22.98
N PRO A 148 -31.96 25.29 -22.03
CA PRO A 148 -30.91 26.25 -22.33
C PRO A 148 -29.64 25.65 -22.93
N ASN A 149 -28.96 26.53 -23.67
CA ASN A 149 -27.82 26.38 -24.56
C ASN A 149 -26.66 25.47 -24.09
N HIS A 150 -26.08 24.69 -25.01
CA HIS A 150 -25.10 23.61 -24.72
C HIS A 150 -23.62 24.01 -24.83
N ASP A 151 -23.30 25.29 -25.07
CA ASP A 151 -21.91 25.76 -25.31
C ASP A 151 -20.99 25.84 -24.06
N ARG A 152 -21.32 25.11 -23.00
CA ARG A 152 -20.48 24.96 -21.80
C ARG A 152 -20.40 23.52 -21.28
N LEU A 153 -20.36 22.53 -22.17
CA LEU A 153 -19.84 21.23 -21.78
C LEU A 153 -18.31 21.30 -21.69
N GLU A 154 -17.82 21.78 -20.56
CA GLU A 154 -16.53 21.33 -20.06
C GLU A 154 -16.60 19.79 -20.03
N ILE A 155 -15.82 19.15 -20.90
CA ILE A 155 -15.50 17.73 -20.77
C ILE A 155 -14.93 17.57 -19.37
N LYS A 156 -15.75 17.10 -18.42
CA LYS A 156 -15.32 16.79 -17.07
C LYS A 156 -14.19 15.79 -17.21
N LYS A 157 -12.94 16.26 -17.07
CA LYS A 157 -11.76 15.41 -17.00
C LYS A 157 -12.07 14.37 -15.94
N LYS A 158 -12.13 13.10 -16.37
CA LYS A 158 -12.45 11.97 -15.51
C LYS A 158 -11.48 12.03 -14.33
N GLU A 159 -12.01 12.36 -13.16
CA GLU A 159 -11.21 12.47 -11.94
C GLU A 159 -10.52 11.11 -11.73
N LEU A 160 -9.26 11.12 -11.30
CA LEU A 160 -8.59 9.90 -10.87
C LEU A 160 -9.33 9.38 -9.65
N ASN A 161 -10.24 8.44 -9.87
CA ASN A 161 -10.59 7.50 -8.82
C ASN A 161 -9.34 6.65 -8.64
N ARG A 162 -8.80 6.62 -7.42
CA ARG A 162 -7.82 5.61 -7.02
C ARG A 162 -8.52 4.27 -7.26
N VAL A 163 -8.23 3.67 -8.42
CA VAL A 163 -8.76 2.38 -8.81
C VAL A 163 -8.12 1.45 -7.81
N PHE A 164 -8.88 1.07 -6.77
CA PHE A 164 -8.49 0.02 -5.83
C PHE A 164 -7.93 -1.16 -6.62
N SER A 165 -7.09 -1.98 -6.00
CA SER A 165 -6.49 -3.17 -6.58
C SER A 165 -7.54 -4.22 -6.97
N TYR A 166 -8.33 -3.93 -8.01
CA TYR A 166 -9.01 -4.90 -8.83
C TYR A 166 -7.91 -5.67 -9.55
N GLY A 167 -8.04 -7.00 -9.58
CA GLY A 167 -7.15 -7.89 -10.33
C GLY A 167 -7.03 -7.47 -11.80
N GLU A 168 -6.11 -8.11 -12.52
CA GLU A 168 -5.51 -7.72 -13.81
C GLU A 168 -6.42 -7.35 -15.00
N THR A 169 -7.74 -7.31 -14.84
CA THR A 169 -8.65 -7.05 -15.95
C THR A 169 -8.86 -5.54 -16.17
N THR A 170 -8.26 -5.02 -17.23
CA THR A 170 -8.49 -3.68 -17.82
C THR A 170 -9.92 -3.47 -18.34
N HIS A 171 -10.81 -4.46 -18.23
CA HIS A 171 -12.22 -4.34 -18.58
C HIS A 171 -13.03 -3.76 -17.40
N HIS A 172 -12.92 -2.45 -17.19
CA HIS A 172 -13.80 -1.69 -16.29
C HIS A 172 -15.27 -1.56 -16.80
N SER A 173 -15.78 -2.52 -17.57
CA SER A 173 -17.03 -2.34 -18.31
C SER A 173 -18.05 -3.50 -18.22
N SER A 174 -18.01 -4.37 -17.22
CA SER A 174 -19.07 -5.40 -17.10
C SER A 174 -19.47 -5.84 -15.69
N PHE A 175 -19.13 -5.10 -14.63
CA PHE A 175 -19.83 -5.31 -13.36
C PHE A 175 -21.24 -4.74 -13.48
N SER A 176 -22.24 -5.62 -13.39
CA SER A 176 -23.61 -5.16 -13.19
C SER A 176 -23.67 -4.39 -11.86
N PRO A 177 -24.58 -3.40 -11.74
CA PRO A 177 -24.81 -2.67 -10.50
C PRO A 177 -24.94 -3.60 -9.28
N ASP A 178 -25.63 -4.73 -9.44
CA ASP A 178 -25.80 -5.72 -8.38
C ASP A 178 -24.47 -6.32 -7.90
N LYS A 179 -23.56 -6.67 -8.83
CA LYS A 179 -22.23 -7.20 -8.45
C LYS A 179 -21.41 -6.16 -7.70
N LEU A 180 -21.53 -4.88 -8.09
CA LEU A 180 -20.84 -3.80 -7.38
C LEU A 180 -21.39 -3.65 -5.95
N ASP A 181 -22.71 -3.71 -5.78
CA ASP A 181 -23.35 -3.65 -4.47
C ASP A 181 -22.99 -4.86 -3.58
N HIS A 182 -22.89 -6.05 -4.17
CA HIS A 182 -22.42 -7.26 -3.49
C HIS A 182 -20.98 -7.07 -2.99
N LEU A 183 -20.09 -6.57 -3.85
CA LEU A 183 -18.71 -6.32 -3.50
C LEU A 183 -18.61 -5.27 -2.39
N GLN A 184 -19.35 -4.16 -2.48
CA GLN A 184 -19.39 -3.14 -1.43
C GLN A 184 -19.92 -3.69 -0.10
N CYS A 185 -20.92 -4.57 -0.13
CA CYS A 185 -21.43 -5.23 1.06
C CYS A 185 -20.38 -6.15 1.69
N PHE A 186 -19.73 -6.99 0.87
CA PHE A 186 -18.63 -7.84 1.29
C PHE A 186 -17.52 -7.01 1.95
N GLN A 187 -17.07 -5.94 1.29
CA GLN A 187 -16.03 -5.05 1.81
C GLN A 187 -16.42 -4.43 3.16
N ARG A 188 -17.67 -4.00 3.31
CA ARG A 188 -18.21 -3.46 4.56
C ARG A 188 -18.22 -4.50 5.68
N LYS A 189 -18.63 -5.74 5.38
CA LYS A 189 -18.65 -6.84 6.35
C LYS A 189 -17.25 -7.26 6.77
N VAL A 190 -16.34 -7.39 5.81
CA VAL A 190 -14.92 -7.64 6.09
C VAL A 190 -14.36 -6.53 6.99
N SER A 191 -14.59 -5.25 6.68
CA SER A 191 -14.14 -4.12 7.52
C SER A 191 -14.65 -4.16 8.97
N GLN A 192 -15.77 -4.83 9.23
CA GLN A 192 -16.36 -5.01 10.57
C GLN A 192 -15.90 -6.31 11.25
N SER A 193 -15.33 -7.24 10.50
CA SER A 193 -14.96 -8.57 10.98
C SER A 193 -13.62 -8.56 11.70
N SER A 194 -13.42 -9.53 12.58
CA SER A 194 -12.13 -9.78 13.23
C SER A 194 -11.29 -10.81 12.47
N LEU A 195 -11.92 -11.61 11.62
CA LEU A 195 -11.31 -12.75 10.94
C LEU A 195 -12.10 -13.10 9.69
N VAL A 196 -11.40 -13.52 8.63
CA VAL A 196 -12.01 -14.03 7.40
C VAL A 196 -11.62 -15.50 7.19
N ILE A 197 -12.59 -16.35 6.88
CA ILE A 197 -12.37 -17.73 6.44
C ILE A 197 -12.52 -17.76 4.93
N ILE A 198 -11.49 -18.21 4.22
CA ILE A 198 -11.50 -18.34 2.76
C ILE A 198 -11.65 -19.82 2.43
N LEU A 199 -12.80 -20.18 1.86
CA LEU A 199 -13.12 -21.55 1.45
C LEU A 199 -12.71 -21.77 -0.01
N SER A 200 -11.48 -22.19 -0.22
CA SER A 200 -10.91 -22.38 -1.56
C SER A 200 -11.35 -23.69 -2.23
N SER A 201 -11.57 -23.63 -3.54
CA SER A 201 -11.86 -24.74 -4.46
C SER A 201 -11.38 -24.38 -5.86
N GLU A 202 -11.42 -25.32 -6.80
CA GLU A 202 -11.11 -25.05 -8.20
C GLU A 202 -11.98 -23.92 -8.77
N GLN A 203 -13.29 -23.96 -8.50
CA GLN A 203 -14.23 -22.92 -8.95
C GLN A 203 -13.97 -21.58 -8.27
N TYR A 204 -13.59 -21.60 -6.99
CA TYR A 204 -13.20 -20.38 -6.28
C TYR A 204 -11.99 -19.72 -6.93
N PHE A 205 -10.98 -20.47 -7.35
CA PHE A 205 -9.78 -19.93 -8.00
C PHE A 205 -10.04 -19.40 -9.41
N LYS A 206 -11.03 -19.95 -10.11
CA LYS A 206 -11.45 -19.49 -11.45
C LYS A 206 -12.41 -18.30 -11.40
N SER A 207 -13.06 -18.06 -10.27
CA SER A 207 -14.03 -16.97 -10.12
C SER A 207 -13.35 -15.63 -9.83
N LYS A 208 -13.56 -14.69 -10.74
CA LYS A 208 -13.06 -13.31 -10.62
C LYS A 208 -13.56 -12.60 -9.35
N THR A 209 -14.82 -12.82 -8.96
CA THR A 209 -15.37 -12.22 -7.73
C THR A 209 -14.70 -12.81 -6.48
N SER A 210 -14.45 -14.11 -6.48
CA SER A 210 -13.71 -14.79 -5.41
C SER A 210 -12.26 -14.31 -5.32
N GLU A 211 -11.60 -14.10 -6.45
CA GLU A 211 -10.28 -13.48 -6.54
C GLU A 211 -10.28 -12.08 -5.90
N GLU A 212 -11.22 -11.21 -6.28
CA GLU A 212 -11.39 -9.87 -5.70
C GLU A 212 -11.63 -9.89 -4.19
N HIS A 213 -12.38 -10.87 -3.67
CA HIS A 213 -12.56 -11.06 -2.24
C HIS A 213 -11.23 -11.34 -1.52
N VAL A 214 -10.39 -12.23 -2.08
CA VAL A 214 -9.08 -12.57 -1.49
C VAL A 214 -8.15 -11.38 -1.51
N TYR A 215 -8.09 -10.66 -2.64
CA TYR A 215 -7.32 -9.42 -2.76
C TYR A 215 -7.74 -8.37 -1.74
N TYR A 216 -9.04 -8.25 -1.49
CA TYR A 216 -9.54 -7.32 -0.47
C TYR A 216 -9.11 -7.75 0.94
N CYS A 217 -9.16 -9.04 1.26
CA CYS A 217 -8.88 -9.56 2.59
C CYS A 217 -7.39 -9.64 2.95
N GLY A 218 -6.53 -10.08 2.02
CA GLY A 218 -5.18 -10.60 2.31
C GLY A 218 -4.22 -9.67 3.06
N GLN A 219 -4.47 -8.36 3.08
CA GLN A 219 -3.65 -7.37 3.79
C GLN A 219 -4.39 -6.60 4.89
N ARG A 220 -5.69 -6.87 5.06
CA ARG A 220 -6.55 -6.06 5.94
C ARG A 220 -6.91 -6.81 7.21
N LEU A 221 -7.04 -8.12 7.12
CA LEU A 221 -7.49 -8.96 8.23
C LEU A 221 -6.78 -10.29 8.23
N ALA A 222 -6.73 -10.91 9.41
CA ALA A 222 -6.31 -12.28 9.53
C ALA A 222 -7.24 -13.18 8.71
N THR A 223 -6.64 -14.13 7.98
CA THR A 223 -7.36 -15.05 7.11
C THR A 223 -7.01 -16.50 7.47
N ILE A 224 -8.03 -17.35 7.61
CA ILE A 224 -7.86 -18.80 7.68
C ILE A 224 -8.20 -19.40 6.31
N HIS A 225 -7.25 -20.15 5.76
CA HIS A 225 -7.43 -20.86 4.50
C HIS A 225 -8.00 -22.25 4.76
N VAL A 226 -9.19 -22.51 4.21
CA VAL A 226 -9.83 -23.83 4.21
C VAL A 226 -9.88 -24.36 2.78
N GLN A 227 -9.25 -25.51 2.56
CA GLN A 227 -9.24 -26.21 1.28
C GLN A 227 -10.44 -27.17 1.20
N TYR A 228 -11.37 -26.85 0.30
CA TYR A 228 -12.63 -27.59 0.12
C TYR A 228 -12.46 -28.88 -0.69
N ASP A 229 -11.62 -28.82 -1.74
CA ASP A 229 -11.29 -29.91 -2.64
C ASP A 229 -9.76 -30.08 -2.76
N ASP A 230 -9.30 -31.09 -3.49
CA ASP A 230 -7.88 -31.37 -3.63
C ASP A 230 -7.19 -30.51 -4.71
N SER A 231 -7.83 -29.41 -5.15
CA SER A 231 -7.25 -28.53 -6.17
C SER A 231 -6.02 -27.79 -5.62
N PRO A 232 -4.91 -27.71 -6.38
CA PRO A 232 -3.72 -26.99 -5.95
C PRO A 232 -4.01 -25.48 -5.92
N SER A 233 -3.59 -24.82 -4.84
CA SER A 233 -3.73 -23.36 -4.74
C SER A 233 -2.81 -22.66 -5.74
N PRO A 234 -3.33 -21.73 -6.56
CA PRO A 234 -2.51 -20.99 -7.51
C PRO A 234 -1.53 -20.06 -6.77
N VAL A 235 -0.42 -19.72 -7.43
CA VAL A 235 0.67 -18.91 -6.84
C VAL A 235 0.18 -17.54 -6.37
N TRP A 236 -0.76 -16.92 -7.08
CA TRP A 236 -1.33 -15.63 -6.66
C TRP A 236 -2.09 -15.74 -5.34
N PHE A 237 -2.80 -16.86 -5.13
CA PHE A 237 -3.62 -17.07 -3.94
C PHE A 237 -2.74 -17.35 -2.72
N THR A 238 -1.75 -18.22 -2.85
CA THR A 238 -0.83 -18.56 -1.75
C THR A 238 0.01 -17.39 -1.26
N LYS A 239 0.20 -16.36 -2.10
CA LYS A 239 0.83 -15.09 -1.70
C LYS A 239 -0.08 -14.20 -0.85
N LEU A 240 -1.39 -14.23 -1.10
CA LEU A 240 -2.38 -13.40 -0.41
C LEU A 240 -2.88 -14.05 0.88
N THR A 241 -2.96 -15.39 0.89
CA THR A 241 -3.33 -16.13 2.09
C THR A 241 -2.11 -16.44 2.93
N SER A 242 -2.32 -16.74 4.20
CA SER A 242 -1.20 -17.07 5.08
C SER A 242 -0.38 -18.27 4.61
N HIS A 243 0.94 -18.24 4.85
CA HIS A 243 1.87 -19.37 4.62
C HIS A 243 1.57 -20.59 5.50
N GLU A 244 0.44 -20.57 6.17
CA GLU A 244 -0.04 -21.62 7.02
C GLU A 244 -0.67 -22.71 6.17
N HIS A 245 -0.46 -23.96 6.55
CA HIS A 245 -1.05 -25.07 5.82
C HIS A 245 -2.58 -24.96 5.79
N PRO A 246 -3.22 -25.15 4.63
CA PRO A 246 -4.67 -25.11 4.53
C PRO A 246 -5.31 -26.18 5.41
N LEU A 247 -6.41 -25.80 6.07
CA LEU A 247 -7.27 -26.77 6.75
C LEU A 247 -8.05 -27.55 5.70
N LYS A 248 -7.99 -28.89 5.73
CA LYS A 248 -8.75 -29.73 4.81
C LYS A 248 -10.19 -29.87 5.29
N PHE A 249 -11.14 -29.36 4.52
CA PHE A 249 -12.58 -29.38 4.86
C PHE A 249 -13.14 -30.80 5.08
N LYS A 250 -12.60 -31.78 4.36
CA LYS A 250 -13.00 -33.19 4.45
C LYS A 250 -12.29 -33.97 5.57
N SER A 251 -11.39 -33.34 6.33
CA SER A 251 -10.74 -34.00 7.47
C SER A 251 -11.76 -34.36 8.55
N SER A 252 -11.59 -35.51 9.21
CA SER A 252 -12.39 -35.88 10.37
C SER A 252 -12.17 -34.93 11.55
N THR A 253 -10.97 -34.35 11.66
CA THR A 253 -10.59 -33.37 12.69
C THR A 253 -10.91 -31.93 12.32
N PHE A 254 -11.54 -31.68 11.17
CA PHE A 254 -11.69 -30.33 10.60
C PHE A 254 -12.32 -29.33 11.57
N GLU A 255 -13.36 -29.74 12.29
CA GLU A 255 -14.09 -28.86 13.21
C GLU A 255 -13.23 -28.41 14.40
N GLU A 256 -12.53 -29.36 15.02
CA GLU A 256 -11.61 -29.09 16.13
C GLU A 256 -10.43 -28.23 15.68
N ASP A 257 -9.84 -28.56 14.52
CA ASP A 257 -8.73 -27.82 13.94
C ASP A 257 -9.15 -26.38 13.59
N LEU A 258 -10.34 -26.19 13.02
CA LEU A 258 -10.88 -24.88 12.68
C LEU A 258 -11.11 -24.03 13.93
N LEU A 259 -11.79 -24.57 14.94
CA LEU A 259 -12.06 -23.85 16.20
C LEU A 259 -10.77 -23.51 16.93
N THR A 260 -9.80 -24.42 16.96
CA THR A 260 -8.48 -24.19 17.53
C THR A 260 -7.77 -23.06 16.79
N ARG A 261 -7.80 -23.08 15.45
CA ARG A 261 -7.16 -22.05 14.64
C ARG A 261 -7.81 -20.68 14.83
N ILE A 262 -9.14 -20.61 14.83
CA ILE A 262 -9.88 -19.37 15.11
C ILE A 262 -9.54 -18.83 16.50
N SER A 263 -9.52 -19.70 17.51
CA SER A 263 -9.20 -19.31 18.88
C SER A 263 -7.79 -18.72 18.97
N ARG A 264 -6.80 -19.38 18.35
CA ARG A 264 -5.42 -18.88 18.29
C ARG A 264 -5.32 -17.56 17.54
N THR A 265 -5.92 -17.43 16.36
CA THR A 265 -5.85 -16.21 15.55
C THR A 265 -6.57 -15.02 16.21
N LEU A 266 -7.62 -15.26 17.01
CA LEU A 266 -8.38 -14.22 17.70
C LEU A 266 -7.88 -13.90 19.11
N ASP A 267 -6.94 -14.69 19.63
CA ASP A 267 -6.33 -14.52 20.95
C ASP A 267 -5.21 -13.45 20.87
N PRO A 268 -5.34 -12.31 21.58
CA PRO A 268 -4.33 -11.25 21.56
C PRO A 268 -2.97 -11.69 22.11
N ASP A 269 -2.92 -12.74 22.94
CA ASP A 269 -1.68 -13.28 23.51
C ASP A 269 -1.02 -14.31 22.59
N CYS A 270 -1.77 -14.86 21.63
CA CYS A 270 -1.22 -15.74 20.61
C CYS A 270 -0.50 -14.89 19.56
N LYS A 271 0.79 -14.75 19.79
CA LYS A 271 1.75 -14.05 18.92
C LYS A 271 1.91 -14.77 17.56
N GLU A 272 0.88 -14.75 16.71
CA GLU A 272 0.98 -15.29 15.36
C GLU A 272 1.99 -14.45 14.56
N ILE A 273 2.98 -15.11 13.96
CA ILE A 273 4.19 -14.51 13.34
C ILE A 273 3.84 -13.41 12.32
N LYS A 274 2.69 -13.51 11.64
CA LYS A 274 2.25 -12.54 10.62
C LYS A 274 1.85 -11.17 11.16
N TYR A 275 1.28 -11.12 12.36
CA TYR A 275 0.92 -9.85 12.98
C TYR A 275 2.18 -9.05 13.35
N TYR A 276 3.26 -9.75 13.69
CA TYR A 276 4.58 -9.14 13.90
C TYR A 276 5.11 -8.50 12.63
N ASP A 277 5.03 -9.19 11.50
CA ASP A 277 5.51 -8.64 10.23
C ASP A 277 4.79 -7.33 9.89
N ASP A 278 3.45 -7.28 9.92
CA ASP A 278 2.74 -6.05 9.55
C ASP A 278 2.94 -4.90 10.55
N GLN A 279 2.92 -5.16 11.85
CA GLN A 279 3.24 -4.14 12.85
C GLN A 279 4.68 -3.65 12.72
N ARG A 280 5.62 -4.56 12.45
CA ARG A 280 7.03 -4.26 12.26
C ARG A 280 7.24 -3.44 11.00
N ILE A 281 6.66 -3.83 9.87
CA ILE A 281 6.72 -3.04 8.64
C ILE A 281 6.07 -1.67 8.85
N LYS A 282 4.96 -1.56 9.59
CA LYS A 282 4.35 -0.27 9.94
C LYS A 282 5.29 0.59 10.78
N TYR A 283 5.91 0.02 11.80
CA TYR A 283 6.92 0.71 12.62
C TYR A 283 8.11 1.19 11.77
N LEU A 284 8.62 0.33 10.89
CA LEU A 284 9.70 0.67 9.97
C LEU A 284 9.28 1.75 8.97
N ALA A 285 8.03 1.74 8.49
CA ALA A 285 7.46 2.79 7.65
C ALA A 285 7.39 4.13 8.39
N ASP A 286 6.93 4.13 9.64
CA ASP A 286 6.90 5.33 10.48
C ASP A 286 8.32 5.86 10.74
N MET A 287 9.30 4.98 10.92
CA MET A 287 10.71 5.34 11.03
C MET A 287 11.25 5.93 9.73
N MET A 288 10.97 5.30 8.58
CA MET A 288 11.37 5.79 7.27
C MET A 288 10.78 7.18 7.01
N LYS A 289 9.50 7.40 7.34
CA LYS A 289 8.81 8.69 7.21
C LYS A 289 9.47 9.83 8.00
N LYS A 290 10.07 9.53 9.15
CA LYS A 290 10.80 10.54 9.97
C LYS A 290 12.16 10.91 9.40
N ASN A 291 12.77 10.02 8.62
CA ASN A 291 14.14 10.16 8.11
C ASN A 291 14.21 10.49 6.62
N MET A 292 13.06 10.59 5.95
CA MET A 292 12.95 10.83 4.52
C MET A 292 12.28 12.17 4.23
N PRO A 293 12.58 12.78 3.07
CA PRO A 293 11.85 13.94 2.60
C PRO A 293 10.39 13.56 2.29
N ASP A 294 9.62 14.56 1.88
CA ASP A 294 8.21 14.36 1.55
C ASP A 294 8.02 13.23 0.52
N GLN A 295 7.18 12.27 0.87
CA GLN A 295 6.94 11.05 0.09
C GLN A 295 6.35 11.37 -1.28
N GLU A 296 5.57 12.45 -1.37
CA GLU A 296 4.98 12.92 -2.62
C GLU A 296 6.07 13.34 -3.64
N THR A 297 7.27 13.68 -3.16
CA THR A 297 8.40 14.08 -4.01
C THR A 297 9.36 12.93 -4.36
N CYS A 298 9.17 11.76 -3.77
CA CYS A 298 10.08 10.63 -3.92
C CYS A 298 9.73 9.78 -5.14
N VAL A 299 10.74 9.35 -5.89
CA VAL A 299 10.63 8.35 -6.96
C VAL A 299 11.60 7.22 -6.66
N PHE A 300 11.08 6.00 -6.55
CA PHE A 300 11.90 4.83 -6.32
C PHE A 300 12.41 4.26 -7.65
N VAL A 301 13.71 4.05 -7.79
CA VAL A 301 14.32 3.53 -9.01
C VAL A 301 14.98 2.19 -8.72
N PHE A 302 14.57 1.17 -9.47
CA PHE A 302 15.11 -0.18 -9.35
C PHE A 302 15.10 -0.90 -10.71
N GLY A 303 15.83 -2.01 -10.82
CA GLY A 303 16.02 -2.64 -12.12
C GLY A 303 17.04 -3.77 -12.15
N SER A 304 17.70 -3.93 -13.29
CA SER A 304 18.88 -4.77 -13.44
C SER A 304 19.95 -4.39 -12.42
N THR A 305 20.50 -5.41 -11.77
CA THR A 305 21.51 -5.34 -10.70
C THR A 305 22.87 -5.82 -11.18
N ASN A 306 22.93 -6.53 -12.30
CA ASN A 306 24.17 -6.94 -12.94
C ASN A 306 24.65 -5.82 -13.88
N THR A 307 25.77 -5.18 -13.54
CA THR A 307 26.39 -4.13 -14.35
C THR A 307 27.08 -4.68 -15.59
N ASP A 308 27.62 -5.89 -15.50
CA ASP A 308 28.47 -6.49 -16.54
C ASP A 308 27.64 -6.91 -17.76
N ASN A 309 26.38 -7.25 -17.52
CA ASN A 309 25.42 -7.66 -18.55
C ASN A 309 24.41 -6.56 -18.92
N LEU A 310 24.60 -5.32 -18.45
CA LEU A 310 23.70 -4.23 -18.81
C LEU A 310 24.02 -3.77 -20.23
N ASP A 311 23.06 -3.92 -21.16
CA ASP A 311 23.27 -3.50 -22.54
C ASP A 311 23.56 -1.99 -22.63
N GLN A 312 24.38 -1.63 -23.62
CA GLN A 312 24.88 -0.26 -23.79
C GLN A 312 23.74 0.76 -23.90
N ARG A 313 22.63 0.39 -24.55
CA ARG A 313 21.49 1.27 -24.75
C ARG A 313 20.74 1.51 -23.44
N THR A 314 20.50 0.47 -22.64
CA THR A 314 19.89 0.60 -21.31
C THR A 314 20.76 1.46 -20.40
N ASN A 315 22.08 1.32 -20.45
CA ASN A 315 22.99 2.20 -19.71
C ASN A 315 22.81 3.67 -20.11
N GLN A 316 22.77 3.97 -21.42
CA GLN A 316 22.51 5.32 -21.92
C GLN A 316 21.13 5.85 -21.50
N ILE A 317 20.10 5.01 -21.52
CA ILE A 317 18.76 5.38 -21.03
C ILE A 317 18.81 5.75 -19.54
N CYS A 318 19.48 4.96 -18.70
CA CYS A 318 19.66 5.26 -17.28
C CYS A 318 20.35 6.62 -17.06
N GLN A 319 21.43 6.88 -17.80
CA GLN A 319 22.15 8.15 -17.72
C GLN A 319 21.27 9.34 -18.13
N GLU A 320 20.58 9.24 -19.27
CA GLU A 320 19.71 10.32 -19.75
C GLU A 320 18.51 10.57 -18.82
N ILE A 321 17.94 9.51 -18.22
CA ILE A 321 16.90 9.65 -17.19
C ILE A 321 17.45 10.45 -16.00
N GLY A 322 18.63 10.11 -15.49
CA GLY A 322 19.29 10.83 -14.40
C GLY A 322 19.49 12.32 -14.73
N LYS A 323 19.96 12.63 -15.95
CA LYS A 323 20.14 14.00 -16.45
C LYS A 323 18.84 14.78 -16.55
N GLU A 324 17.79 14.20 -17.15
CA GLU A 324 16.51 14.88 -17.33
C GLU A 324 15.79 15.08 -15.97
N LEU A 325 15.88 14.12 -15.05
CA LEU A 325 15.36 14.29 -13.68
C LEU A 325 16.12 15.40 -12.91
N ALA A 326 17.43 15.54 -13.12
CA ALA A 326 18.22 16.60 -12.49
C ALA A 326 17.84 18.01 -12.98
N LYS A 327 17.30 18.15 -14.20
CA LYS A 327 16.83 19.44 -14.75
C LYS A 327 15.53 19.94 -14.10
N LEU A 328 14.78 19.07 -13.45
CA LEU A 328 13.48 19.44 -12.87
C LEU A 328 13.66 20.50 -11.78
N VAL A 329 12.86 21.56 -11.88
CA VAL A 329 12.89 22.69 -10.93
C VAL A 329 12.29 22.30 -9.58
N LYS A 330 11.36 21.35 -9.57
CA LYS A 330 10.76 20.82 -8.33
C LYS A 330 11.73 19.88 -7.64
N ASN A 331 11.71 19.90 -6.31
CA ASN A 331 12.45 18.95 -5.48
C ASN A 331 11.90 17.55 -5.74
N ILE A 332 12.54 16.78 -6.61
CA ILE A 332 12.35 15.33 -6.70
C ILE A 332 13.49 14.68 -5.93
N ASN A 333 13.17 13.64 -5.18
CA ASN A 333 14.13 12.82 -4.46
C ASN A 333 14.20 11.43 -5.10
N ILE A 334 15.41 10.94 -5.35
CA ILE A 334 15.64 9.64 -5.97
C ILE A 334 15.94 8.63 -4.88
N ILE A 335 15.13 7.58 -4.82
CA ILE A 335 15.26 6.51 -3.84
C ILE A 335 15.73 5.25 -4.55
N THR A 336 16.74 4.56 -4.02
CA THR A 336 17.25 3.30 -4.59
C THR A 336 17.44 2.24 -3.51
N ASN A 337 17.77 1.01 -3.92
CA ASN A 337 18.10 -0.09 -3.01
C ASN A 337 19.56 -0.10 -2.52
N GLY A 338 20.38 0.90 -2.92
CA GLY A 338 21.81 0.94 -2.62
C GLY A 338 22.64 -0.18 -3.27
N THR A 339 22.14 -0.78 -4.35
CA THR A 339 22.82 -1.83 -5.12
C THR A 339 23.25 -1.29 -6.47
N TYR A 340 24.39 -1.75 -6.98
CA TYR A 340 24.86 -1.47 -8.35
C TYR A 340 23.82 -1.87 -9.41
N GLY A 341 23.94 -1.27 -10.60
CA GLY A 341 23.10 -1.54 -11.76
C GLY A 341 22.27 -0.34 -12.19
N ALA A 342 21.09 -0.57 -12.76
CA ALA A 342 20.29 0.48 -13.40
C ALA A 342 19.88 1.60 -12.42
N GLY A 343 19.44 1.24 -11.21
CA GLY A 343 19.06 2.22 -10.19
C GLY A 343 20.22 3.08 -9.71
N ASP A 344 21.41 2.48 -9.59
CA ASP A 344 22.65 3.18 -9.23
C ASP A 344 23.09 4.15 -10.32
N ILE A 345 23.08 3.73 -11.60
CA ILE A 345 23.45 4.61 -12.72
C ILE A 345 22.53 5.84 -12.77
N VAL A 346 21.22 5.66 -12.68
CA VAL A 346 20.25 6.78 -12.66
C VAL A 346 20.53 7.72 -11.49
N ALA A 347 20.70 7.18 -10.28
CA ALA A 347 20.89 7.95 -9.07
C ALA A 347 22.24 8.70 -9.06
N HIS A 348 23.31 8.04 -9.50
CA HIS A 348 24.64 8.62 -9.62
C HIS A 348 24.66 9.77 -10.64
N THR A 349 24.10 9.55 -11.83
CA THR A 349 24.02 10.62 -12.85
C THR A 349 23.15 11.77 -12.36
N PHE A 350 22.00 11.51 -11.73
CA PHE A 350 21.17 12.55 -11.13
C PHE A 350 21.93 13.37 -10.07
N TYR A 351 22.64 12.68 -9.17
CA TYR A 351 23.43 13.31 -8.10
C TYR A 351 24.53 14.22 -8.67
N TYR A 352 25.29 13.70 -9.64
CA TYR A 352 26.40 14.44 -10.25
C TYR A 352 25.91 15.65 -11.05
N GLU A 353 24.86 15.50 -11.86
CA GLU A 353 24.27 16.61 -12.62
C GLU A 353 23.70 17.70 -11.72
N ARG A 354 23.14 17.35 -10.56
CA ARG A 354 22.73 18.35 -9.55
C ARG A 354 23.92 19.07 -8.94
N PHE A 355 24.99 18.34 -8.66
CA PHE A 355 26.21 18.90 -8.08
C PHE A 355 26.94 19.83 -9.04
N THR A 356 27.02 19.51 -10.33
CA THR A 356 27.66 20.37 -11.33
C THR A 356 26.83 21.62 -11.64
N ASN A 357 25.50 21.52 -11.61
CA ASN A 357 24.58 22.63 -11.85
C ASN A 357 24.35 23.53 -10.61
N GLN A 358 25.34 23.63 -9.72
CA GLN A 358 25.36 24.32 -8.40
C GLN A 358 24.87 25.79 -8.36
N THR A 359 24.48 26.37 -9.48
CA THR A 359 23.87 27.71 -9.55
C THR A 359 22.42 27.76 -9.08
N ARG A 360 21.78 26.60 -8.79
CA ARG A 360 20.39 26.54 -8.33
C ARG A 360 20.30 25.94 -6.94
N LYS A 361 19.59 26.64 -6.03
CA LYS A 361 19.18 26.20 -4.68
C LYS A 361 18.26 24.96 -4.69
N SER A 362 18.56 23.94 -5.48
CA SER A 362 17.72 22.74 -5.52
C SER A 362 18.11 21.80 -4.40
N THR A 363 17.12 21.38 -3.60
CA THR A 363 17.32 20.52 -2.44
C THR A 363 17.08 19.04 -2.75
N GLY A 364 16.93 18.69 -4.04
CA GLY A 364 16.71 17.30 -4.46
C GLY A 364 17.87 16.42 -4.04
N SER A 365 17.55 15.34 -3.32
CA SER A 365 18.53 14.47 -2.67
C SER A 365 18.39 13.02 -3.15
N VAL A 366 19.49 12.27 -3.07
CA VAL A 366 19.51 10.84 -3.35
C VAL A 366 19.54 10.07 -2.04
N PHE A 367 18.66 9.09 -1.89
CA PHE A 367 18.61 8.19 -0.75
C PHE A 367 18.76 6.74 -1.19
N HIS A 368 19.62 6.01 -0.51
CA HIS A 368 19.85 4.58 -0.69
C HIS A 368 19.27 3.86 0.52
N ILE A 369 18.20 3.10 0.31
CA ILE A 369 17.57 2.31 1.36
C ILE A 369 18.14 0.91 1.29
N VAL A 370 18.78 0.48 2.37
CA VAL A 370 19.56 -0.76 2.42
C VAL A 370 19.11 -1.55 3.65
N PRO A 371 18.96 -2.89 3.61
CA PRO A 371 18.61 -3.63 4.82
C PRO A 371 19.78 -3.61 5.82
N GLU A 372 19.48 -3.80 7.11
CA GLU A 372 20.49 -3.92 8.18
C GLU A 372 21.31 -5.21 8.04
N ARG A 373 20.72 -6.27 7.46
CA ARG A 373 21.38 -7.54 7.19
C ARG A 373 21.09 -8.00 5.77
N GLN A 374 22.03 -8.72 5.18
CA GLN A 374 21.86 -9.34 3.88
C GLN A 374 21.40 -10.79 4.08
N ASP A 375 20.42 -11.24 3.29
CA ASP A 375 19.64 -12.45 3.59
C ASP A 375 20.45 -13.76 3.67
N ASP A 376 21.69 -13.77 3.15
CA ASP A 376 22.55 -14.96 3.08
C ASP A 376 23.95 -14.77 3.67
N LEU A 377 24.29 -13.57 4.16
CA LEU A 377 25.64 -13.25 4.61
C LEU A 377 25.58 -12.35 5.83
N ASP A 378 26.35 -12.68 6.88
CA ASP A 378 26.63 -11.79 8.02
C ASP A 378 27.48 -10.56 7.64
N VAL A 379 27.45 -10.17 6.36
CA VAL A 379 28.12 -8.99 5.83
C VAL A 379 27.16 -7.82 5.94
N THR A 380 27.49 -6.87 6.81
CA THR A 380 26.79 -5.59 6.87
C THR A 380 26.94 -4.90 5.51
N PRO A 381 25.82 -4.53 4.85
CA PRO A 381 25.88 -3.84 3.57
C PRO A 381 26.72 -2.56 3.67
N LYS A 382 27.56 -2.32 2.66
CA LYS A 382 28.41 -1.12 2.63
C LYS A 382 27.58 0.12 2.31
N LYS A 383 27.95 1.24 2.95
CA LYS A 383 27.41 2.56 2.63
C LYS A 383 27.78 2.93 1.19
N VAL A 384 26.84 3.51 0.44
CA VAL A 384 27.10 4.04 -0.90
C VAL A 384 27.91 5.33 -0.78
N SER A 385 28.86 5.55 -1.69
CA SER A 385 29.81 6.68 -1.63
C SER A 385 29.19 8.06 -1.90
N TYR A 386 27.97 8.10 -2.44
CA TYR A 386 27.23 9.31 -2.74
C TYR A 386 25.80 9.22 -2.17
N GLY A 387 25.13 10.36 -2.07
CA GLY A 387 23.79 10.44 -1.46
C GLY A 387 23.78 10.08 0.04
N GLN A 388 22.58 9.87 0.58
CA GLN A 388 22.37 9.44 1.96
C GLN A 388 21.96 7.98 2.00
N THR A 389 22.61 7.16 2.82
CA THR A 389 22.19 5.77 3.05
C THR A 389 21.32 5.69 4.31
N ILE A 390 20.18 5.01 4.21
CA ILE A 390 19.27 4.70 5.32
C ILE A 390 19.22 3.18 5.46
N PHE A 391 19.61 2.68 6.63
CA PHE A 391 19.44 1.27 6.96
C PHE A 391 18.01 1.02 7.44
N LEU A 392 17.31 0.06 6.83
CA LEU A 392 15.88 -0.15 7.04
C LEU A 392 15.50 -1.63 6.91
N GLY A 393 15.00 -2.21 7.99
CA GLY A 393 14.56 -3.61 8.03
C GLY A 393 15.73 -4.59 8.16
N GLN A 394 15.44 -5.81 8.60
CA GLN A 394 16.43 -6.88 8.81
C GLN A 394 16.66 -7.73 7.56
N SER A 395 15.82 -7.61 6.53
CA SER A 395 15.91 -8.38 5.30
C SER A 395 15.61 -7.52 4.08
N THR A 396 16.01 -7.98 2.90
CA THR A 396 15.65 -7.36 1.62
C THR A 396 14.13 -7.29 1.46
N ARG A 397 13.43 -8.35 1.91
CA ARG A 397 11.97 -8.43 1.89
C ARG A 397 11.34 -7.35 2.76
N GLU A 398 11.75 -7.22 4.02
CA GLU A 398 11.20 -6.20 4.92
C GLU A 398 11.42 -4.79 4.36
N ARG A 399 12.64 -4.51 3.89
CA ARG A 399 12.97 -3.25 3.25
C ARG A 399 12.00 -2.96 2.11
N ASP A 400 11.85 -3.91 1.19
CA ASP A 400 11.02 -3.75 0.00
C ASP A 400 9.54 -3.54 0.33
N SER A 401 9.02 -4.28 1.32
CA SER A 401 7.65 -4.09 1.81
C SER A 401 7.42 -2.71 2.43
N VAL A 402 8.42 -2.14 3.13
CA VAL A 402 8.31 -0.77 3.66
C VAL A 402 8.32 0.24 2.51
N ILE A 403 9.24 0.10 1.56
CA ILE A 403 9.35 0.99 0.39
C ILE A 403 8.05 0.98 -0.41
N ALA A 404 7.53 -0.20 -0.73
CA ALA A 404 6.31 -0.38 -1.49
C ALA A 404 5.05 0.10 -0.74
N ARG A 405 5.08 0.23 0.59
CA ARG A 405 3.99 0.87 1.35
C ARG A 405 4.11 2.39 1.36
N MET A 406 5.34 2.90 1.38
CA MET A 406 5.61 4.32 1.58
C MET A 406 5.63 5.15 0.30
N LEU A 407 6.06 4.57 -0.81
CA LEU A 407 6.33 5.32 -2.04
C LEU A 407 5.28 5.00 -3.10
N ASP A 408 4.67 6.03 -3.67
CA ASP A 408 3.56 5.90 -4.62
C ASP A 408 3.99 5.70 -6.09
N THR A 409 5.28 5.91 -6.40
CA THR A 409 5.81 5.93 -7.76
C THR A 409 7.16 5.23 -7.79
N ALA A 410 7.25 4.21 -8.63
CA ALA A 410 8.50 3.50 -8.91
C ALA A 410 8.80 3.43 -10.40
N LEU A 411 10.09 3.43 -10.73
CA LEU A 411 10.66 3.32 -12.05
C LEU A 411 11.39 1.97 -12.15
N LEU A 412 10.98 1.14 -13.11
CA LEU A 412 11.55 -0.18 -13.35
C LEU A 412 12.31 -0.20 -14.67
N ILE A 413 13.62 -0.49 -14.61
CA ILE A 413 14.51 -0.49 -15.78
C ILE A 413 15.18 -1.86 -15.92
N GLY A 414 14.91 -2.55 -17.02
CA GLY A 414 15.37 -3.91 -17.28
C GLY A 414 14.85 -4.91 -16.25
N GLY A 415 15.74 -5.77 -15.77
CA GLY A 415 15.47 -6.72 -14.70
C GLY A 415 16.07 -8.09 -15.00
N ASP A 416 17.05 -8.50 -14.20
CA ASP A 416 17.76 -9.77 -14.44
C ASP A 416 16.92 -11.02 -14.15
N LYS A 417 17.13 -12.04 -14.98
CA LYS A 417 16.61 -13.41 -14.87
C LYS A 417 17.26 -14.11 -13.68
N GLY A 418 16.64 -14.07 -12.51
CA GLY A 418 17.17 -14.83 -11.37
C GLY A 418 16.69 -14.46 -9.98
N LYS A 419 15.90 -13.39 -9.81
CA LYS A 419 15.43 -13.00 -8.48
C LYS A 419 13.91 -12.96 -8.41
N LEU A 420 13.32 -14.02 -7.85
CA LEU A 420 11.92 -14.04 -7.40
C LEU A 420 11.58 -12.78 -6.57
N GLU A 421 12.57 -12.24 -5.87
CA GLU A 421 12.50 -11.00 -5.09
C GLU A 421 12.04 -9.78 -5.92
N LYS A 422 12.47 -9.65 -7.19
CA LYS A 422 12.06 -8.51 -8.04
C LYS A 422 10.57 -8.58 -8.38
N LYS A 423 10.05 -9.78 -8.65
CA LYS A 423 8.61 -10.01 -8.86
C LYS A 423 7.82 -9.66 -7.61
N SER A 424 8.30 -10.10 -6.43
CA SER A 424 7.66 -9.78 -5.14
C SER A 424 7.55 -8.26 -4.93
N LYS A 425 8.61 -7.50 -5.25
CA LYS A 425 8.61 -6.04 -5.09
C LYS A 425 7.60 -5.35 -6.02
N ILE A 426 7.56 -5.73 -7.30
CA ILE A 426 6.60 -5.18 -8.28
C ILE A 426 5.17 -5.47 -7.82
N GLU A 427 4.91 -6.70 -7.39
CA GLU A 427 3.60 -7.11 -6.86
C GLU A 427 3.21 -6.26 -5.65
N GLU A 428 4.13 -6.03 -4.70
CA GLU A 428 3.84 -5.19 -3.54
C GLU A 428 3.47 -3.75 -3.92
N PHE A 429 4.17 -3.12 -4.87
CA PHE A 429 3.78 -1.79 -5.35
C PHE A 429 2.37 -1.78 -5.95
N ILE A 430 2.08 -2.76 -6.81
CA ILE A 430 0.77 -2.88 -7.46
C ILE A 430 -0.34 -3.16 -6.45
N TRP A 431 -0.06 -3.96 -5.41
CA TRP A 431 -1.01 -4.26 -4.34
C TRP A 431 -1.30 -3.04 -3.45
N ASN A 432 -0.33 -2.16 -3.26
CA ASN A 432 -0.52 -0.90 -2.54
C ASN A 432 -1.16 0.21 -3.39
N ASP A 433 -1.65 -0.11 -4.60
CA ASP A 433 -2.23 0.84 -5.56
C ASP A 433 -1.27 1.98 -5.93
N HIS A 434 0.02 1.64 -6.01
CA HIS A 434 1.08 2.54 -6.45
C HIS A 434 1.46 2.28 -7.90
N PHE A 435 2.11 3.26 -8.51
CA PHE A 435 2.48 3.21 -9.92
C PHE A 435 3.87 2.62 -10.10
N VAL A 436 3.98 1.64 -10.99
CA VAL A 436 5.26 1.15 -11.52
C VAL A 436 5.33 1.59 -12.98
N ILE A 437 6.40 2.30 -13.34
CA ILE A 437 6.67 2.79 -14.70
C ILE A 437 7.72 1.87 -15.32
N PRO A 438 7.34 0.90 -16.16
CA PRO A 438 8.29 0.00 -16.80
C PRO A 438 8.88 0.63 -18.07
N ILE A 439 10.21 0.66 -18.19
CA ILE A 439 10.89 1.00 -19.45
C ILE A 439 10.94 -0.26 -20.32
N LYS A 440 9.82 -0.59 -20.98
CA LYS A 440 9.66 -1.88 -21.67
C LYS A 440 10.72 -2.16 -22.73
N SER A 441 11.24 -1.12 -23.37
CA SER A 441 12.31 -1.21 -24.37
C SER A 441 13.65 -1.74 -23.81
N THR A 442 13.79 -1.89 -22.49
CA THR A 442 15.00 -2.41 -21.82
C THR A 442 14.94 -3.91 -21.48
N GLY A 443 13.85 -4.59 -21.86
CA GLY A 443 13.71 -6.05 -21.67
C GLY A 443 13.56 -6.48 -20.21
N GLY A 444 13.74 -7.78 -19.95
CA GLY A 444 13.67 -8.35 -18.59
C GLY A 444 12.30 -8.13 -17.94
N ALA A 445 12.28 -7.89 -16.62
CA ALA A 445 11.05 -7.65 -15.87
C ALA A 445 10.28 -6.42 -16.41
N ALA A 446 11.00 -5.35 -16.77
CA ALA A 446 10.40 -4.16 -17.39
C ALA A 446 9.76 -4.47 -18.76
N GLY A 447 10.29 -5.44 -19.50
CA GLY A 447 9.78 -5.89 -20.80
C GLY A 447 8.60 -6.87 -20.74
N GLY A 448 8.23 -7.37 -19.55
CA GLY A 448 7.17 -8.39 -19.41
C GLY A 448 7.68 -9.82 -19.20
N GLU A 449 8.98 -10.01 -19.04
CA GLU A 449 9.53 -11.32 -18.67
C GLU A 449 9.26 -11.64 -17.19
N PHE A 450 9.44 -12.91 -16.82
CA PHE A 450 9.32 -13.41 -15.44
C PHE A 450 7.93 -13.31 -14.80
N GLU A 451 6.86 -13.35 -15.62
CA GLU A 451 5.48 -13.40 -15.14
C GLU A 451 5.14 -12.25 -14.18
N VAL A 452 5.64 -11.06 -14.49
CA VAL A 452 5.30 -9.83 -13.79
C VAL A 452 3.82 -9.48 -14.04
N PRO A 453 3.12 -8.84 -13.07
CA PRO A 453 1.70 -8.56 -13.22
C PRO A 453 1.40 -7.65 -14.41
N LYS A 454 0.43 -8.04 -15.25
CA LYS A 454 0.08 -7.34 -16.49
C LYS A 454 -0.41 -5.90 -16.23
N LYS A 455 -0.99 -5.66 -15.04
CA LYS A 455 -1.49 -4.35 -14.61
C LYS A 455 -0.43 -3.25 -14.73
N MET A 456 0.86 -3.53 -14.53
CA MET A 456 1.90 -2.49 -14.65
C MET A 456 2.14 -1.99 -16.08
N PHE A 457 1.69 -2.71 -17.10
CA PHE A 457 1.85 -2.31 -18.50
C PHE A 457 0.74 -1.42 -19.02
N THR A 458 -0.34 -1.29 -18.24
CA THR A 458 -1.51 -0.49 -18.56
C THR A 458 -1.20 0.97 -18.33
N CYS A 459 -1.52 1.83 -19.30
CA CYS A 459 -1.28 3.27 -19.17
C CYS A 459 -2.16 3.82 -18.03
N PRO A 460 -1.57 4.46 -17.00
CA PRO A 460 -2.36 5.01 -15.91
C PRO A 460 -3.31 6.13 -16.37
N ILE A 461 -4.46 6.25 -15.73
CA ILE A 461 -5.42 7.31 -16.03
C ILE A 461 -4.77 8.67 -15.77
N GLY A 462 -4.85 9.56 -16.76
CA GLY A 462 -4.28 10.91 -16.69
C GLY A 462 -2.83 11.01 -17.18
N VAL A 463 -2.23 9.90 -17.61
CA VAL A 463 -0.95 9.89 -18.33
C VAL A 463 -1.20 9.94 -19.83
N ASP A 464 -0.43 10.75 -20.56
CA ASP A 464 -0.44 10.80 -22.03
C ASP A 464 0.02 9.48 -22.63
N GLU A 465 -0.87 8.79 -23.33
CA GLU A 465 -0.61 7.52 -24.00
C GLU A 465 0.55 7.61 -25.01
N LYS A 466 0.74 8.76 -25.67
CA LYS A 466 1.87 8.93 -26.59
C LYS A 466 3.19 8.82 -25.86
N ARG A 467 3.31 9.47 -24.70
CA ARG A 467 4.51 9.38 -23.85
C ARG A 467 4.68 7.98 -23.28
N TRP A 468 3.59 7.34 -22.86
CA TRP A 468 3.63 5.96 -22.36
C TRP A 468 4.14 4.98 -23.42
N ASN A 469 3.71 5.15 -24.68
CA ASN A 469 4.11 4.28 -25.78
C ASN A 469 5.61 4.40 -26.13
N VAL A 470 6.23 5.57 -25.93
CA VAL A 470 7.68 5.76 -26.10
C VAL A 470 8.48 4.80 -25.22
N LEU A 471 7.97 4.42 -24.05
CA LEU A 471 8.67 3.47 -23.15
C LEU A 471 8.78 2.05 -23.74
N SER A 472 7.99 1.74 -24.77
CA SER A 472 8.00 0.44 -25.45
C SER A 472 8.74 0.46 -26.79
N GLN A 473 9.15 1.64 -27.25
CA GLN A 473 9.79 1.83 -28.54
C GLN A 473 11.29 1.52 -28.47
N THR A 474 11.73 0.51 -29.22
CA THR A 474 13.15 0.14 -29.32
C THR A 474 13.97 1.09 -30.18
N ASP A 475 13.31 1.82 -31.07
CA ASP A 475 13.88 2.83 -31.98
C ASP A 475 13.97 4.23 -31.37
N ALA A 476 13.19 4.54 -30.32
CA ALA A 476 13.25 5.82 -29.62
C ALA A 476 14.68 6.11 -29.11
N THR A 477 15.14 7.34 -29.15
CA THR A 477 16.46 7.68 -28.60
C THR A 477 16.45 7.63 -27.06
N PRO A 478 17.58 7.33 -26.39
CA PRO A 478 17.65 7.34 -24.93
C PRO A 478 17.12 8.64 -24.29
N ARG A 479 17.36 9.77 -24.96
CA ARG A 479 16.89 11.09 -24.54
C ARG A 479 15.37 11.26 -24.68
N GLU A 480 14.76 10.71 -25.73
CA GLU A 480 13.30 10.73 -25.89
C GLU A 480 12.61 9.89 -24.82
N VAL A 481 13.16 8.70 -24.53
CA VAL A 481 12.70 7.84 -23.43
C VAL A 481 12.81 8.60 -22.10
N ALA A 482 13.96 9.22 -21.81
CA ALA A 482 14.16 9.98 -20.58
C ALA A 482 13.16 11.14 -20.41
N LYS A 483 12.91 11.91 -21.47
CA LYS A 483 11.89 12.97 -21.45
C LYS A 483 10.49 12.43 -21.21
N ALA A 484 10.13 11.32 -21.86
CA ALA A 484 8.84 10.68 -21.65
C ALA A 484 8.68 10.22 -20.20
N VAL A 485 9.71 9.61 -19.60
CA VAL A 485 9.71 9.20 -18.18
C VAL A 485 9.46 10.39 -17.25
N VAL A 486 10.16 11.50 -17.46
CA VAL A 486 9.98 12.71 -16.66
C VAL A 486 8.56 13.28 -16.79
N ASP A 487 8.03 13.35 -18.01
CA ASP A 487 6.67 13.83 -18.26
C ASP A 487 5.63 12.93 -17.58
N ILE A 488 5.80 11.60 -17.62
CA ILE A 488 4.93 10.62 -16.97
C ILE A 488 4.98 10.78 -15.46
N ILE A 489 6.18 10.84 -14.85
CA ILE A 489 6.35 11.05 -13.41
C ILE A 489 5.64 12.34 -12.98
N PHE A 490 5.83 13.43 -13.72
CA PHE A 490 5.19 14.70 -13.41
C PHE A 490 3.66 14.63 -13.47
N GLN A 491 3.10 13.97 -14.49
CA GLN A 491 1.66 13.77 -14.64
C GLN A 491 1.07 12.93 -13.50
N LEU A 492 1.74 11.84 -13.14
CA LEU A 492 1.35 10.97 -12.02
C LEU A 492 1.40 11.72 -10.68
N LYS A 493 2.49 12.41 -10.38
CA LYS A 493 2.61 13.20 -9.13
C LYS A 493 1.57 14.31 -9.05
N LYS A 494 1.29 14.99 -10.16
CA LYS A 494 0.24 16.00 -10.24
C LYS A 494 -1.15 15.38 -9.99
N ALA A 495 -1.42 14.21 -10.58
CA ALA A 495 -2.66 13.47 -10.38
C ALA A 495 -2.86 13.07 -8.91
N ILE A 496 -1.83 12.51 -8.28
CA ILE A 496 -1.83 12.10 -6.88
C ILE A 496 -2.10 13.30 -5.97
N TYR A 497 -1.36 14.40 -6.16
CA TYR A 497 -1.52 15.63 -5.40
C TYR A 497 -2.94 16.21 -5.50
N ASN A 498 -3.50 16.27 -6.71
CA ASN A 498 -4.86 16.77 -6.93
C ASN A 498 -5.91 15.91 -6.21
N HIS A 499 -5.74 14.59 -6.23
CA HIS A 499 -6.65 13.67 -5.56
C HIS A 499 -6.53 13.77 -4.03
N ALA A 500 -5.32 13.88 -3.48
CA ALA A 500 -5.10 14.12 -2.06
C ALA A 500 -5.72 15.46 -1.59
N SER A 501 -5.50 16.52 -2.38
CA SER A 501 -6.05 17.86 -2.12
C SER A 501 -7.58 17.90 -2.19
N SER A 502 -8.19 17.14 -3.11
CA SER A 502 -9.65 17.05 -3.23
C SER A 502 -10.28 16.39 -2.00
N ARG A 503 -9.70 15.30 -1.49
CA ARG A 503 -10.17 14.60 -0.28
C ARG A 503 -10.16 15.50 0.95
N GLN A 504 -9.08 16.25 1.15
CA GLN A 504 -8.98 17.18 2.29
C GLN A 504 -10.06 18.26 2.28
N LYS A 505 -10.49 18.73 1.09
CA LYS A 505 -11.58 19.72 0.99
C LYS A 505 -12.92 19.12 1.40
N VAL A 506 -13.18 17.86 1.04
CA VAL A 506 -14.42 17.16 1.41
C VAL A 506 -14.49 16.94 2.92
N ASP A 507 -13.40 16.48 3.54
CA ASP A 507 -13.37 16.24 5.00
C ASP A 507 -13.55 17.53 5.81
N ASN A 508 -12.93 18.63 5.34
CA ASN A 508 -13.12 19.96 5.94
C ASN A 508 -14.54 20.51 5.75
N ALA A 509 -15.21 20.19 4.65
CA ALA A 509 -16.60 20.59 4.42
C ALA A 509 -17.57 19.79 5.32
N VAL A 510 -17.34 18.48 5.48
CA VAL A 510 -18.16 17.61 6.33
C VAL A 510 -18.07 18.05 7.80
N THR A 511 -16.86 18.31 8.30
CA THR A 511 -16.63 18.76 9.69
C THR A 511 -17.20 20.16 9.98
N LYS A 512 -17.12 21.10 9.04
CA LYS A 512 -17.78 22.41 9.18
C LYS A 512 -19.31 22.29 9.17
N SER A 513 -19.87 21.44 8.29
CA SER A 513 -21.32 21.26 8.19
C SER A 513 -21.95 20.60 9.42
N SER A 514 -21.24 19.70 10.11
CA SER A 514 -21.72 19.04 11.33
C SER A 514 -21.72 20.00 12.52
N SER A 515 -20.68 20.84 12.64
CA SER A 515 -20.61 21.91 13.65
C SER A 515 -21.73 22.94 13.46
N ASP A 516 -21.93 23.44 12.24
CA ASP A 516 -22.99 24.40 11.94
C ASP A 516 -24.39 23.82 12.16
N ARG A 517 -24.60 22.54 11.85
CA ARG A 517 -25.87 21.85 12.17
C ARG A 517 -26.07 21.73 13.68
N GLN A 518 -25.02 21.46 14.46
CA GLN A 518 -25.12 21.35 15.92
C GLN A 518 -25.38 22.71 16.58
N VAL A 519 -24.75 23.78 16.09
CA VAL A 519 -24.99 25.16 16.55
C VAL A 519 -26.40 25.63 16.17
N LYS A 520 -26.85 25.38 14.93
CA LYS A 520 -28.23 25.70 14.51
C LYS A 520 -29.27 24.91 15.32
N ARG A 521 -29.00 23.64 15.65
CA ARG A 521 -29.91 22.82 16.49
C ARG A 521 -29.97 23.35 17.93
N ARG A 522 -28.84 23.80 18.49
CA ARG A 522 -28.79 24.46 19.81
C ARG A 522 -29.53 25.80 19.82
N LEU A 523 -29.40 26.61 18.76
CA LEU A 523 -30.13 27.88 18.63
C LEU A 523 -31.64 27.66 18.42
N ALA A 524 -32.04 26.65 17.63
CA ALA A 524 -33.44 26.30 17.45
C ALA A 524 -34.09 25.78 18.74
N ASN A 525 -33.37 24.99 19.54
CA ASN A 525 -33.84 24.52 20.83
C ASN A 525 -33.92 25.66 21.87
N ARG A 526 -33.01 26.65 21.83
CA ARG A 526 -33.10 27.85 22.68
C ARG A 526 -34.31 28.72 22.35
N LYS A 527 -34.70 28.85 21.08
CA LYS A 527 -35.91 29.61 20.69
C LYS A 527 -37.21 28.96 21.13
N LYS A 528 -37.26 27.63 21.28
CA LYS A 528 -38.45 26.91 21.76
C LYS A 528 -38.66 26.98 23.28
N LEU A 529 -37.64 27.38 24.04
CA LEU A 529 -37.71 27.50 25.50
C LEU A 529 -38.08 28.90 25.99
N ASN A 530 -38.23 29.90 25.09
CA ASN A 530 -38.47 31.30 25.48
C ASN A 530 -39.82 31.87 25.03
N THR A 531 -40.77 31.01 24.63
CA THR A 531 -42.14 31.41 24.27
C THR A 531 -43.20 30.93 25.25
N GLY A 532 -42.79 30.52 26.46
CA GLY A 532 -43.70 30.19 27.54
C GLY A 532 -43.57 31.20 28.67
N SER A 533 -44.63 31.98 28.89
CA SER A 533 -44.86 32.90 30.02
C SER A 533 -44.62 34.38 29.71
N MET A 534 -45.72 35.08 29.45
CA MET A 534 -46.11 36.26 30.23
C MET A 534 -47.56 36.61 29.88
N ASN A 535 -48.45 36.41 30.86
CA ASN A 535 -49.81 36.91 30.86
C ASN A 535 -50.04 37.72 32.14
N SER A 536 -50.73 38.85 31.97
CA SER A 536 -51.41 39.74 32.94
C SER A 536 -50.62 40.67 33.89
N ASN A 537 -50.70 41.96 33.51
CA ASN A 537 -51.25 43.12 34.23
C ASN A 537 -50.69 43.56 35.59
N VAL A 538 -50.26 44.84 35.71
CA VAL A 538 -51.03 45.94 36.35
C VAL A 538 -50.21 47.26 36.43
N SER A 539 -50.96 48.35 36.21
CA SER A 539 -50.79 49.77 36.63
C SER A 539 -49.85 50.74 35.90
N LYS A 540 -50.50 51.84 35.51
CA LYS A 540 -50.04 53.10 34.92
C LYS A 540 -49.30 53.96 35.96
N THR A 541 -48.31 54.74 35.52
CA THR A 541 -48.17 56.16 35.88
C THR A 541 -47.33 56.91 34.86
N ASP A 542 -47.66 58.20 34.78
CA ASP A 542 -47.33 59.23 33.79
C ASP A 542 -45.87 59.68 33.64
N ASN A 543 -45.64 60.29 32.47
CA ASN A 543 -44.88 61.51 32.18
C ASN A 543 -43.33 61.53 32.03
N ASN A 544 -42.98 62.09 30.86
CA ASN A 544 -41.95 63.09 30.57
C ASN A 544 -40.54 62.68 30.09
N HIS A 545 -40.31 63.11 28.83
CA HIS A 545 -39.19 63.87 28.29
C HIS A 545 -37.77 63.27 28.15
N GLU A 546 -37.38 63.27 26.86
CA GLU A 546 -36.13 63.80 26.27
C GLU A 546 -34.79 63.04 26.34
N MET A 547 -34.30 62.82 25.11
CA MET A 547 -32.93 62.98 24.61
C MET A 547 -31.76 62.27 25.30
N ASN A 548 -31.13 61.35 24.57
CA ASN A 548 -29.85 61.59 23.85
C ASN A 548 -29.34 60.25 23.25
N ASN A 549 -29.11 60.19 21.93
CA ASN A 549 -27.77 60.25 21.27
C ASN A 549 -26.87 59.05 21.62
N ILE A 550 -26.25 58.27 20.72
CA ILE A 550 -25.62 58.61 19.44
C ILE A 550 -25.32 57.30 18.66
N VAL A 551 -25.64 57.32 17.38
CA VAL A 551 -25.03 56.52 16.29
C VAL A 551 -23.61 57.01 16.08
N THR A 552 -22.64 56.15 15.70
CA THR A 552 -21.52 56.36 14.72
C THR A 552 -20.41 55.32 15.00
N ILE A 553 -20.25 54.30 14.14
CA ILE A 553 -19.22 54.19 13.07
C ILE A 553 -17.79 54.28 13.63
N PHE A 554 -16.95 53.26 13.42
CA PHE A 554 -15.66 53.48 12.72
C PHE A 554 -15.12 52.19 12.09
N ARG A 555 -14.92 52.34 10.79
CA ARG A 555 -14.16 51.54 9.84
C ARG A 555 -12.85 52.31 9.66
N ASN A 556 -11.68 51.70 9.85
CA ASN A 556 -10.39 52.15 9.32
C ASN A 556 -9.46 50.92 9.35
N ASN A 557 -8.82 50.42 8.28
CA ASN A 557 -7.97 50.97 7.22
C ASN A 557 -6.58 51.46 7.66
N ASN A 558 -5.61 51.01 6.84
CA ASN A 558 -4.20 51.40 6.63
C ASN A 558 -3.16 50.68 7.52
N ASN A 559 -2.24 49.88 6.95
CA ASN A 559 -1.16 50.13 5.96
C ASN A 559 0.03 50.93 6.51
N ASN A 560 1.20 50.30 6.32
CA ASN A 560 2.57 50.79 6.21
C ASN A 560 3.24 51.38 7.47
N ASP A 561 4.40 50.84 7.82
CA ASP A 561 5.66 51.52 7.53
C ASP A 561 6.88 50.59 7.66
N ASP A 562 7.79 50.78 6.70
CA ASP A 562 9.19 50.37 6.67
C ASP A 562 10.03 51.17 7.67
N HIS A 563 11.08 50.56 8.26
CA HIS A 563 12.46 51.07 8.17
C HIS A 563 13.51 50.20 8.91
N HIS A 564 14.52 49.82 8.12
CA HIS A 564 15.98 49.88 8.31
C HIS A 564 16.74 49.34 9.55
N ASN A 565 17.71 48.47 9.20
CA ASN A 565 19.13 48.41 9.56
C ASN A 565 19.55 48.36 11.05
N ASN A 566 20.25 47.28 11.39
CA ASN A 566 21.57 47.45 12.00
C ASN A 566 22.54 46.29 11.64
N HIS A 567 23.67 46.66 11.06
CA HIS A 567 24.88 45.84 10.92
C HIS A 567 25.61 45.80 12.25
N GLN A 568 26.11 44.63 12.66
CA GLN A 568 27.18 44.55 13.64
C GLN A 568 28.24 43.53 13.23
N TYR A 569 29.47 44.03 13.25
CA TYR A 569 30.74 43.41 12.98
C TYR A 569 31.05 42.22 13.92
N PHE A 570 31.65 41.17 13.37
CA PHE A 570 32.63 40.37 14.10
C PHE A 570 33.80 40.04 13.17
N ASN A 571 34.95 40.66 13.46
CA ASN A 571 36.27 40.20 13.06
C ASN A 571 36.65 39.01 13.94
N HIS A 572 37.28 37.98 13.38
CA HIS A 572 38.44 37.31 14.00
C HIS A 572 39.18 36.46 12.95
N ASP A 573 40.39 36.94 12.67
CA ASP A 573 41.66 36.22 12.55
C ASP A 573 41.81 35.09 11.53
N GLU A 574 42.44 35.50 10.42
CA GLU A 574 43.39 34.70 9.66
C GLU A 574 44.47 34.10 10.58
N SER A 575 44.63 32.78 10.52
CA SER A 575 45.91 32.15 10.80
C SER A 575 46.32 31.33 9.57
N SER A 576 47.31 31.88 8.90
CA SER A 576 48.12 31.25 7.87
C SER A 576 48.82 30.00 8.40
N LEU A 577 48.60 28.86 7.74
CA LEU A 577 49.58 27.77 7.74
C LEU A 577 49.87 27.40 6.29
N GLN A 578 51.06 27.81 5.85
CA GLN A 578 51.75 27.28 4.70
C GLN A 578 52.03 25.79 4.95
N SER A 579 51.58 24.93 4.03
CA SER A 579 52.21 23.63 3.81
C SER A 579 52.37 23.42 2.31
N THR A 580 53.60 23.63 1.88
CA THR A 580 54.16 23.14 0.63
C THR A 580 54.16 21.60 0.63
N SER A 581 53.50 20.96 -0.34
CA SER A 581 53.90 19.63 -0.80
C SER A 581 53.41 19.37 -2.24
N THR A 582 54.36 19.52 -3.16
CA THR A 582 54.64 18.64 -4.31
C THR A 582 53.50 17.83 -4.92
N MET A 583 53.19 18.16 -6.18
CA MET A 583 52.60 17.27 -7.18
C MET A 583 53.38 15.93 -7.22
N GLU A 584 52.73 14.84 -6.84
CA GLU A 584 53.05 13.50 -7.35
C GLU A 584 51.85 13.00 -8.18
N GLN A 585 52.06 12.91 -9.49
CA GLN A 585 51.26 12.05 -10.35
C GLN A 585 51.44 10.60 -9.85
N ARG A 586 50.39 10.01 -9.28
CA ARG A 586 50.32 8.55 -9.09
C ARG A 586 49.26 7.97 -10.00
N SER A 587 49.79 7.33 -11.03
CA SER A 587 49.18 6.33 -11.89
C SER A 587 48.34 5.31 -11.10
N LEU A 588 47.15 5.02 -11.64
CA LEU A 588 46.28 3.92 -11.23
C LEU A 588 47.02 2.57 -11.27
N PRO A 589 46.80 1.64 -10.34
CA PRO A 589 47.31 0.30 -10.47
C PRO A 589 46.47 -0.48 -11.50
N LEU A 590 47.09 -0.78 -12.64
CA LEU A 590 46.70 -1.89 -13.51
C LEU A 590 46.77 -3.17 -12.67
N TRP A 591 45.64 -3.85 -12.45
CA TRP A 591 45.68 -5.20 -11.91
C TRP A 591 45.86 -6.19 -13.05
N SER A 592 46.99 -6.87 -12.97
CA SER A 592 47.49 -7.91 -13.86
C SER A 592 46.63 -9.15 -13.81
N TYR A 593 46.24 -9.58 -15.00
CA TYR A 593 46.05 -10.94 -15.46
C TYR A 593 46.74 -12.03 -14.60
N CYS A 594 45.99 -13.02 -14.14
CA CYS A 594 46.53 -14.33 -13.77
C CYS A 594 46.07 -15.36 -14.83
N PRO A 595 46.99 -16.13 -15.43
CA PRO A 595 46.67 -17.11 -16.46
C PRO A 595 46.16 -18.41 -15.82
N SER A 596 45.14 -19.00 -16.42
CA SER A 596 44.76 -20.39 -16.19
C SER A 596 45.68 -21.29 -17.01
N GLU A 597 46.51 -22.08 -16.33
CA GLU A 597 47.32 -23.12 -16.95
C GLU A 597 46.46 -24.33 -17.36
N ASP A 598 46.95 -24.94 -18.43
CA ASP A 598 46.42 -26.03 -19.21
C ASP A 598 46.19 -27.33 -18.43
N SER A 599 45.19 -28.09 -18.86
CA SER A 599 45.42 -29.52 -19.09
C SER A 599 44.65 -29.94 -20.34
N SER A 600 45.44 -30.31 -21.35
CA SER A 600 45.02 -30.75 -22.66
C SER A 600 44.93 -32.27 -22.73
N ASN A 601 44.10 -32.70 -23.68
CA ASN A 601 44.19 -33.96 -24.45
C ASN A 601 43.95 -35.29 -23.73
N LEU A 602 42.88 -35.97 -24.15
CA LEU A 602 43.03 -37.28 -24.80
C LEU A 602 41.90 -37.49 -25.80
N SER A 603 42.31 -37.84 -27.01
CA SER A 603 41.54 -38.09 -28.21
C SER A 603 41.04 -39.54 -28.30
N ASN A 604 40.30 -39.81 -29.38
CA ASN A 604 39.93 -41.11 -29.96
C ASN A 604 38.63 -41.71 -29.41
N SER A 605 37.79 -42.40 -30.19
CA SER A 605 37.56 -42.57 -31.63
C SER A 605 36.40 -43.57 -31.72
N SER A 606 35.48 -43.36 -32.66
CA SER A 606 34.78 -44.37 -33.47
C SER A 606 34.32 -45.72 -32.89
N ASP A 607 33.04 -45.99 -33.17
CA ASP A 607 32.52 -47.18 -33.88
C ASP A 607 31.80 -48.32 -33.14
N SER A 608 30.62 -48.61 -33.71
CA SER A 608 29.93 -49.90 -33.90
C SER A 608 29.58 -50.84 -32.75
N GLY A 609 28.36 -51.40 -32.83
CA GLY A 609 28.16 -52.84 -32.58
C GLY A 609 27.05 -53.22 -31.60
N ASP A 610 25.97 -53.80 -32.15
CA ASP A 610 24.94 -54.56 -31.45
C ASP A 610 25.48 -55.73 -30.60
N LEU A 611 24.80 -56.08 -29.50
CA LEU A 611 24.15 -57.39 -29.25
C LEU A 611 23.75 -57.61 -27.77
N ASN A 612 22.66 -58.36 -27.63
CA ASN A 612 22.01 -58.88 -26.42
C ASN A 612 22.92 -59.48 -25.33
N SER A 613 22.53 -59.36 -24.06
CA SER A 613 22.06 -60.51 -23.22
C SER A 613 21.98 -60.22 -21.70
N THR A 614 20.84 -60.61 -21.12
CA THR A 614 20.57 -61.19 -19.78
C THR A 614 21.26 -60.72 -18.47
N VAL A 615 20.36 -60.34 -17.54
CA VAL A 615 20.24 -60.76 -16.11
C VAL A 615 21.37 -60.43 -15.12
N GLY A 616 21.01 -59.63 -14.11
CA GLY A 616 21.45 -59.84 -12.72
C GLY A 616 21.95 -58.60 -11.98
N GLY A 617 21.37 -58.32 -10.81
CA GLY A 617 22.09 -57.61 -9.73
C GLY A 617 21.52 -56.26 -9.30
N HIS A 618 20.58 -56.29 -8.35
CA HIS A 618 20.25 -55.17 -7.49
C HIS A 618 21.52 -54.61 -6.79
N ASN A 619 21.75 -53.31 -6.91
CA ASN A 619 22.45 -52.53 -5.88
C ASN A 619 22.00 -51.06 -5.93
N ASN A 620 21.09 -50.73 -5.01
CA ASN A 620 20.65 -49.36 -4.72
C ASN A 620 21.81 -48.56 -4.11
N LYS A 621 22.50 -47.76 -4.93
CA LYS A 621 23.30 -46.64 -4.43
C LYS A 621 22.35 -45.60 -3.83
N MET A 622 22.28 -45.57 -2.50
CA MET A 622 21.56 -44.54 -1.77
C MET A 622 22.18 -43.16 -2.05
N ASN A 623 21.29 -42.22 -2.38
CA ASN A 623 21.59 -40.83 -2.73
C ASN A 623 22.28 -40.09 -1.55
N PRO A 624 23.43 -39.42 -1.75
CA PRO A 624 24.22 -38.76 -0.68
C PRO A 624 23.46 -37.71 0.14
N ILE A 625 22.36 -37.18 -0.41
CA ILE A 625 21.48 -36.21 0.26
C ILE A 625 20.75 -36.83 1.47
N ARG A 626 20.45 -38.13 1.46
CA ARG A 626 19.80 -38.80 2.61
C ARG A 626 20.74 -39.01 3.80
N ARG A 627 22.05 -39.17 3.58
CA ARG A 627 23.04 -39.27 4.68
C ARG A 627 23.22 -37.95 5.44
N LEU A 628 23.15 -36.83 4.73
CA LEU A 628 23.24 -35.49 5.32
C LEU A 628 22.02 -35.17 6.22
N PHE A 629 20.82 -35.54 5.79
CA PHE A 629 19.61 -35.36 6.61
C PHE A 629 19.59 -36.22 7.88
N GLN A 630 20.20 -37.40 7.84
CA GLN A 630 20.23 -38.30 8.99
C GLN A 630 21.30 -37.89 10.02
N GLN A 631 22.40 -37.25 9.59
CA GLN A 631 23.39 -36.64 10.48
C GLN A 631 22.90 -35.33 11.13
N PHE A 632 22.09 -34.53 10.42
CA PHE A 632 21.48 -33.34 11.03
C PHE A 632 20.47 -33.68 12.12
N ARG A 633 19.71 -34.77 11.94
CA ARG A 633 18.68 -35.20 12.91
C ARG A 633 19.27 -35.71 14.23
N THR A 634 20.42 -36.40 14.18
CA THR A 634 21.12 -36.88 15.39
C THR A 634 21.86 -35.76 16.12
N HIS A 635 22.30 -34.72 15.42
CA HIS A 635 22.94 -33.57 16.07
C HIS A 635 21.94 -32.68 16.83
N PHE A 636 20.68 -32.60 16.38
CA PHE A 636 19.65 -31.82 17.06
C PHE A 636 19.08 -32.52 18.30
N GLN A 637 19.00 -33.86 18.31
CA GLN A 637 18.54 -34.60 19.50
C GLN A 637 19.54 -34.59 20.66
N ARG A 638 20.85 -34.39 20.41
CA ARG A 638 21.85 -34.27 21.47
C ARG A 638 21.92 -32.91 22.16
N LYS A 639 21.35 -31.85 21.57
CA LYS A 639 21.35 -30.50 22.16
C LYS A 639 20.17 -30.21 23.10
N ASN A 640 19.15 -31.08 23.13
CA ASN A 640 17.98 -30.92 24.01
C ASN A 640 18.05 -31.81 25.27
N LEU A 641 19.23 -32.35 25.60
CA LEU A 641 19.44 -33.21 26.77
C LEU A 641 20.65 -32.79 27.63
N ASN A 642 21.11 -31.54 27.49
CA ASN A 642 22.09 -30.93 28.41
C ASN A 642 21.58 -29.59 28.91
#